data_AF-A0AA39F9F5-F1
#
_entry.id   AF-A0AA39F9F5-F1
#
_cell.length_a   1.000
_cell.length_b   1.000
_cell.length_c   1.000
_cell.angle_alpha   90.00
_cell.angle_beta   90.00
_cell.angle_gamma   90.00
#
_symmetry.space_group_name_H-M   'P 1'
#
loop_
_entity.id
_entity.type
_entity.pdbx_description
1 polymer ?
#
loop_
_entity_poly.entity_id
_entity_poly.type
_entity_poly.pdbx_seq_one_letter_code
_entity_poly.pdbx_strand_id
1 'polypeptide(L)'
;MHELPVQYPPCFFNPLCTCSKAIPDLGIVNCENVPMTRIPQAINSSKVFILQFSNNGLRHLQPQFLMNTGLYNLQIRHNPLADIPDEAFAGLERSLWELELPYNRLIRVPSNQISTIAADNWRGLESSLQTLRLGKNTIDKLPADAFSGMKYLEILDLRDNNLKEIDSSVFRDGMAYLTHLYLNGNQLLTIPYNQLSTLKHMKVLDISYNRISKLIQQQTEPEIRGLQLSLDTLRLDWNQIETLPAASFQHFLKVNKTYLSGNPLRMIEEGAFRDSKINELYLTDCDLMEINSASLRGLESSLELLDVVGNNITDLSEHLFQEFDFLRTLIFRDNKITNFAPTEVFTGFQYSLYNLDLSGKLNGVVSLQDLRQMRNLRYLSLSKMPQDSLSPDDFLEFGIDVKELHITQSNLNSIKSHAFTHVRGIKYLDFSENSISSIDDDAFSEVGHSLLTLKLSHALSSSIKDLPNKSFKTLTNLQYLDMSNNKIRSMSDTSFHFLKRIKRIELQDNEISEIRKGTFQGDIHSTLESVDFAFNQISHLQTHTFVDLSAITFINLKDNMINKIDRRAFMNMNRLKYINLRGNEIKDIADEAFQNLPDLEFLDIAYNKMNEFDFASFDQVGTLAAFKVNASHNRITKLSINSSSFTPATSMYFSVGGTLQSNIKVLDLSYNNISHIMQYYFRPVEYSLTHLYLEHNELVNVTQAVFGNLPHLQWLDLRSNDLTEVDFDCFRNTKNLQVLLLGHNDLMDLPAESLRSLKKLRIIDFSYNKLRALPDNIFNDANIESLDLSHNQLMRLPTKSMSPVSAASLSVLNLAWNLLTGIHTADNLSKFRSLTYLDLSYNRLVRLDDGIFSEMPHLTDIDFSHNKQLILETRGRTFYGLEDSLLTLGLSNISLLSVPELPLHHLRTLYLANNELATIPAELASNLSSLHHLDLSHNDLTVVPLITHTLFELEIFNLAYNPITTITNTSFLGPADSLIELDIRGLPLSTFEAGALCKAKKLRKVYITAYTGIKNFKFPDYLEYNHGLRHLLIDVQNETTLEKEMNGQFPVKLSNFTFTGRNLKSIDKNILHGMRSPYLHFGLYNTSVNKVPKEMFANAKSVRNITVNIYNNDLKTLENPSNGHKPGAADKKFLMRLRMQGSYLTCDCEIGWIEGWQRKHRQYQEDRCNIFPVRRYNFELDESNEYSCWDNGWDDDLRESFCVNKNNMTVLNALKTDIECGWSSANIYQVSHLLIVSITAIAIKNIY
;
A
#
# COMPACT_ATOMS: atom_id res chain seq x y z
N MET A 1 11.47 -7.54 -27.38
CA MET A 1 10.49 -6.52 -27.81
C MET A 1 9.19 -6.86 -27.10
N HIS A 2 8.86 -6.16 -26.03
CA HIS A 2 7.61 -6.33 -25.30
C HIS A 2 6.89 -4.99 -25.33
N GLU A 3 5.60 -5.05 -25.70
CA GLU A 3 4.76 -3.90 -25.95
C GLU A 3 4.61 -3.06 -24.67
N LEU A 4 4.87 -1.77 -24.86
CA LEU A 4 4.60 -0.68 -23.93
C LEU A 4 3.13 -0.76 -23.45
N PRO A 5 2.78 -0.25 -22.26
CA PRO A 5 1.38 0.04 -21.97
C PRO A 5 0.84 0.94 -23.10
N VAL A 6 -0.10 0.42 -23.89
CA VAL A 6 -0.71 1.14 -24.99
C VAL A 6 -1.49 2.29 -24.38
N GLN A 7 -1.00 3.51 -24.54
CA GLN A 7 -1.66 4.69 -24.02
C GLN A 7 -2.93 4.95 -24.83
N TYR A 8 -4.08 4.66 -24.24
CA TYR A 8 -5.36 4.85 -24.90
C TYR A 8 -5.74 6.33 -24.96
N PRO A 9 -6.39 6.80 -26.04
CA PRO A 9 -6.88 8.18 -26.12
C PRO A 9 -7.96 8.46 -25.07
N PRO A 10 -8.25 9.73 -24.74
CA PRO A 10 -9.32 10.08 -23.82
C PRO A 10 -10.70 9.51 -24.21
N CYS A 11 -11.48 9.08 -23.23
CA CYS A 11 -12.86 8.65 -23.46
C CYS A 11 -13.76 9.82 -23.85
N PHE A 12 -14.69 9.58 -24.79
CA PHE A 12 -15.66 10.60 -25.20
C PHE A 12 -16.59 11.05 -24.06
N PHE A 13 -17.01 10.13 -23.20
CA PHE A 13 -17.94 10.42 -22.10
C PHE A 13 -17.26 11.16 -20.92
N ASN A 14 -15.96 10.95 -20.74
CA ASN A 14 -15.16 11.61 -19.73
C ASN A 14 -13.69 11.63 -20.19
N PRO A 15 -13.16 12.77 -20.63
CA PRO A 15 -11.79 12.84 -21.13
C PRO A 15 -10.69 12.72 -20.05
N LEU A 16 -11.07 12.59 -18.77
CA LEU A 16 -10.15 12.18 -17.70
C LEU A 16 -9.90 10.66 -17.68
N CYS A 17 -10.78 9.88 -18.31
CA CYS A 17 -10.58 8.45 -18.54
C CYS A 17 -9.95 8.20 -19.90
N THR A 18 -9.36 7.02 -20.09
CA THR A 18 -8.79 6.59 -21.37
C THR A 18 -9.57 5.43 -21.97
N CYS A 19 -9.85 5.49 -23.27
CA CYS A 19 -10.64 4.54 -24.05
C CYS A 19 -9.85 4.07 -25.27
N SER A 20 -9.74 2.76 -25.51
CA SER A 20 -8.93 2.25 -26.63
C SER A 20 -9.50 2.53 -28.02
N LYS A 21 -10.80 2.85 -28.11
CA LYS A 21 -11.49 3.17 -29.35
C LYS A 21 -12.40 4.39 -29.17
N ALA A 22 -12.65 5.10 -30.26
CA ALA A 22 -13.62 6.19 -30.33
C ALA A 22 -15.03 5.67 -30.69
N ILE A 23 -16.06 6.51 -30.55
CA ILE A 23 -17.48 6.21 -30.83
C ILE A 23 -17.63 5.40 -32.14
N PRO A 24 -18.45 4.32 -32.19
CA PRO A 24 -19.43 3.89 -31.18
C PRO A 24 -18.94 2.85 -30.16
N ASP A 25 -17.76 2.27 -30.35
CA ASP A 25 -17.19 1.24 -29.48
C ASP A 25 -16.09 1.86 -28.61
N LEU A 26 -16.17 1.75 -27.28
CA LEU A 26 -15.17 2.34 -26.38
C LEU A 26 -13.95 1.43 -26.19
N GLY A 27 -14.09 0.12 -26.46
CA GLY A 27 -13.01 -0.84 -26.34
C GLY A 27 -12.60 -1.04 -24.87
N ILE A 28 -11.39 -0.63 -24.50
CA ILE A 28 -10.86 -0.75 -23.13
C ILE A 28 -10.97 0.62 -22.47
N VAL A 29 -11.70 0.68 -21.36
CA VAL A 29 -11.95 1.88 -20.57
C VAL A 29 -11.16 1.78 -19.26
N ASN A 30 -10.30 2.74 -19.00
CA ASN A 30 -9.59 2.87 -17.73
C ASN A 30 -9.83 4.26 -17.11
N CYS A 31 -10.29 4.29 -15.86
CA CYS A 31 -10.47 5.49 -15.05
C CYS A 31 -9.82 5.27 -13.69
N GLU A 32 -8.64 5.86 -13.49
CA GLU A 32 -7.88 5.79 -12.24
C GLU A 32 -7.81 7.18 -11.60
N ASN A 33 -8.17 7.29 -10.31
CA ASN A 33 -8.23 8.56 -9.59
C ASN A 33 -9.15 9.62 -10.23
N VAL A 34 -10.09 9.17 -11.07
CA VAL A 34 -11.11 10.02 -11.68
C VAL A 34 -12.35 9.95 -10.81
N PRO A 35 -12.77 11.01 -10.11
CA PRO A 35 -13.91 10.90 -9.24
C PRO A 35 -15.19 10.63 -10.07
N MET A 36 -15.93 9.62 -9.66
CA MET A 36 -17.17 9.17 -10.28
C MET A 36 -18.12 8.68 -9.20
N THR A 37 -19.30 9.26 -9.15
CA THR A 37 -20.36 8.86 -8.22
C THR A 37 -21.20 7.71 -8.80
N ARG A 38 -21.21 7.55 -10.14
CA ARG A 38 -21.93 6.51 -10.88
C ARG A 38 -21.22 6.13 -12.18
N ILE A 39 -21.57 4.97 -12.75
CA ILE A 39 -21.06 4.55 -14.07
C ILE A 39 -21.65 5.46 -15.17
N PRO A 40 -20.83 6.05 -16.05
CA PRO A 40 -21.31 6.92 -17.13
C PRO A 40 -22.26 6.22 -18.11
N GLN A 41 -23.41 6.86 -18.43
CA GLN A 41 -24.45 6.31 -19.33
C GLN A 41 -23.94 5.87 -20.70
N ALA A 42 -22.91 6.55 -21.23
CA ALA A 42 -22.32 6.19 -22.52
C ALA A 42 -21.77 4.76 -22.57
N ILE A 43 -21.36 4.20 -21.43
CA ILE A 43 -20.87 2.83 -21.33
C ILE A 43 -21.98 1.84 -21.68
N ASN A 44 -23.20 2.04 -21.17
CA ASN A 44 -24.35 1.15 -21.43
C ASN A 44 -24.71 1.06 -22.93
N SER A 45 -24.57 2.18 -23.66
CA SER A 45 -24.89 2.26 -25.10
C SER A 45 -23.75 1.86 -26.05
N SER A 46 -22.59 1.48 -25.54
CA SER A 46 -21.37 1.23 -26.33
C SER A 46 -20.82 -0.18 -26.10
N LYS A 47 -20.11 -0.73 -27.09
CA LYS A 47 -19.35 -1.96 -26.86
C LYS A 47 -18.10 -1.66 -26.06
N VAL A 48 -18.00 -2.27 -24.89
CA VAL A 48 -16.85 -2.18 -23.98
C VAL A 48 -16.32 -3.58 -23.77
N PHE A 49 -15.02 -3.78 -23.94
CA PHE A 49 -14.34 -5.06 -23.74
C PHE A 49 -13.75 -5.17 -22.33
N ILE A 50 -13.10 -4.11 -21.84
CA ILE A 50 -12.55 -4.06 -20.48
C ILE A 50 -12.98 -2.74 -19.83
N LEU A 51 -13.47 -2.81 -18.60
CA LEU A 51 -13.84 -1.64 -17.80
C LEU A 51 -13.09 -1.65 -16.47
N GLN A 52 -12.23 -0.65 -16.24
CA GLN A 52 -11.40 -0.53 -15.04
C GLN A 52 -11.69 0.77 -14.30
N PHE A 53 -12.16 0.63 -13.07
CA PHE A 53 -12.43 1.71 -12.13
C PHE A 53 -11.58 1.50 -10.87
N SER A 54 -10.65 2.41 -10.61
CA SER A 54 -9.83 2.42 -9.39
C SER A 54 -9.86 3.76 -8.69
N ASN A 55 -10.14 3.75 -7.38
CA ASN A 55 -10.15 4.94 -6.52
C ASN A 55 -11.02 6.09 -7.09
N ASN A 56 -12.23 5.76 -7.53
CA ASN A 56 -13.14 6.73 -8.15
C ASN A 56 -14.18 7.27 -7.15
N GLY A 57 -14.31 6.67 -5.97
CA GLY A 57 -15.37 7.00 -4.99
C GLY A 57 -16.74 6.40 -5.34
N LEU A 58 -16.79 5.39 -6.20
CA LEU A 58 -18.01 4.71 -6.61
C LEU A 58 -18.63 3.93 -5.42
N ARG A 59 -19.87 4.25 -5.06
CA ARG A 59 -20.56 3.66 -3.90
C ARG A 59 -21.57 2.57 -4.24
N HIS A 60 -22.16 2.62 -5.43
CA HIS A 60 -23.26 1.73 -5.84
C HIS A 60 -23.17 1.34 -7.32
N LEU A 61 -23.71 0.16 -7.66
CA LEU A 61 -23.93 -0.29 -9.03
C LEU A 61 -25.41 -0.22 -9.38
N GLN A 62 -25.72 0.14 -10.63
CA GLN A 62 -27.09 0.19 -11.13
C GLN A 62 -27.52 -1.18 -11.68
N PRO A 63 -28.73 -1.68 -11.33
CA PRO A 63 -29.26 -2.92 -11.90
C PRO A 63 -29.38 -2.85 -13.43
N GLN A 64 -29.09 -3.96 -14.13
CA GLN A 64 -29.20 -4.15 -15.58
C GLN A 64 -28.41 -3.13 -16.44
N PHE A 65 -27.53 -2.33 -15.83
CA PHE A 65 -26.88 -1.23 -16.53
C PHE A 65 -25.88 -1.69 -17.60
N LEU A 66 -25.28 -2.88 -17.44
CA LEU A 66 -24.24 -3.38 -18.33
C LEU A 66 -24.77 -4.33 -19.42
N MET A 67 -26.10 -4.49 -19.53
CA MET A 67 -26.75 -5.55 -20.31
C MET A 67 -26.36 -5.60 -21.79
N ASN A 68 -26.03 -4.46 -22.40
CA ASN A 68 -25.74 -4.39 -23.85
C ASN A 68 -24.26 -4.12 -24.18
N THR A 69 -23.37 -4.18 -23.19
CA THR A 69 -21.98 -3.72 -23.35
C THR A 69 -21.05 -4.74 -24.00
N GLY A 70 -21.31 -6.04 -23.84
CA GLY A 70 -20.41 -7.11 -24.31
C GLY A 70 -19.07 -7.18 -23.57
N LEU A 71 -19.04 -6.74 -22.31
CA LEU A 71 -17.85 -6.73 -21.45
C LEU A 71 -17.23 -8.10 -21.28
N TYR A 72 -15.91 -8.17 -21.39
CA TYR A 72 -15.06 -9.33 -21.08
C TYR A 72 -14.46 -9.26 -19.69
N ASN A 73 -13.96 -8.10 -19.27
CA ASN A 73 -13.37 -7.89 -17.95
C ASN A 73 -13.94 -6.64 -17.27
N LEU A 74 -14.41 -6.77 -16.03
CA LEU A 74 -14.87 -5.69 -15.18
C LEU A 74 -14.02 -5.63 -13.90
N GLN A 75 -13.35 -4.51 -13.66
CA GLN A 75 -12.56 -4.25 -12.45
C GLN A 75 -13.07 -3.01 -11.74
N ILE A 76 -13.45 -3.15 -10.46
CA ILE A 76 -13.79 -2.04 -9.57
C ILE A 76 -12.98 -2.22 -8.28
N ARG A 77 -11.94 -1.39 -8.09
CA ARG A 77 -10.98 -1.51 -6.98
C ARG A 77 -10.91 -0.24 -6.14
N HIS A 78 -10.59 -0.36 -4.86
CA HIS A 78 -10.40 0.78 -3.95
C HIS A 78 -11.59 1.75 -3.94
N ASN A 79 -12.80 1.21 -3.99
CA ASN A 79 -14.02 2.00 -3.99
C ASN A 79 -14.85 1.65 -2.74
N PRO A 80 -15.66 2.58 -2.21
CA PRO A 80 -16.54 2.32 -1.08
C PRO A 80 -17.80 1.51 -1.47
N LEU A 81 -17.72 0.58 -2.41
CA LEU A 81 -18.85 -0.23 -2.88
C LEU A 81 -19.27 -1.23 -1.81
N ALA A 82 -20.50 -1.10 -1.28
CA ALA A 82 -20.98 -1.91 -0.17
C ALA A 82 -21.92 -3.07 -0.57
N ASP A 83 -22.62 -2.94 -1.69
CA ASP A 83 -23.58 -3.95 -2.16
C ASP A 83 -23.57 -4.04 -3.69
N ILE A 84 -23.96 -5.20 -4.20
CA ILE A 84 -24.12 -5.46 -5.63
C ILE A 84 -25.55 -5.97 -5.84
N PRO A 85 -26.38 -5.23 -6.60
CA PRO A 85 -27.71 -5.71 -6.94
C PRO A 85 -27.66 -7.03 -7.72
N ASP A 86 -28.64 -7.91 -7.51
CA ASP A 86 -28.66 -9.25 -8.14
C ASP A 86 -28.66 -9.19 -9.68
N GLU A 87 -29.27 -8.15 -10.26
CA GLU A 87 -29.35 -7.95 -11.71
C GLU A 87 -28.26 -7.01 -12.24
N ALA A 88 -27.24 -6.66 -11.45
CA ALA A 88 -26.18 -5.76 -11.88
C ALA A 88 -25.43 -6.23 -13.14
N PHE A 89 -25.34 -7.55 -13.34
CA PHE A 89 -24.60 -8.18 -14.44
C PHE A 89 -25.48 -8.89 -15.49
N ALA A 90 -26.81 -8.75 -15.38
CA ALA A 90 -27.73 -9.32 -16.36
C ALA A 90 -27.41 -8.80 -17.78
N GLY A 91 -27.42 -9.68 -18.78
CA GLY A 91 -27.02 -9.41 -20.18
C GLY A 91 -25.56 -9.69 -20.53
N LEU A 92 -24.73 -10.07 -19.54
CA LEU A 92 -23.32 -10.39 -19.75
C LEU A 92 -23.03 -11.90 -19.88
N GLU A 93 -24.06 -12.72 -20.10
CA GLU A 93 -24.07 -14.20 -19.99
C GLU A 93 -23.09 -14.90 -20.94
N ARG A 94 -22.68 -14.20 -21.99
CA ARG A 94 -21.82 -14.72 -23.05
C ARG A 94 -20.53 -13.96 -23.20
N SER A 95 -20.35 -12.88 -22.44
CA SER A 95 -19.25 -11.95 -22.64
C SER A 95 -18.33 -11.84 -21.44
N LEU A 96 -18.84 -11.78 -20.19
CA LEU A 96 -18.00 -11.46 -19.03
C LEU A 96 -17.27 -12.70 -18.52
N TRP A 97 -15.94 -12.68 -18.62
CA TRP A 97 -15.05 -13.79 -18.25
C TRP A 97 -14.27 -13.47 -16.97
N GLU A 98 -13.99 -12.19 -16.71
CA GLU A 98 -13.24 -11.76 -15.52
C GLU A 98 -14.02 -10.68 -14.76
N LEU A 99 -14.30 -10.93 -13.47
CA LEU A 99 -14.92 -9.97 -12.56
C LEU A 99 -14.03 -9.77 -11.34
N GLU A 100 -13.60 -8.52 -11.13
CA GLU A 100 -12.69 -8.15 -10.05
C GLU A 100 -13.25 -7.02 -9.21
N LEU A 101 -13.53 -7.31 -7.95
CA LEU A 101 -14.08 -6.36 -6.98
C LEU A 101 -13.27 -6.26 -5.67
N PRO A 102 -11.92 -6.27 -5.68
CA PRO A 102 -11.14 -6.22 -4.46
C PRO A 102 -11.09 -4.82 -3.82
N TYR A 103 -10.81 -4.74 -2.52
CA TYR A 103 -10.72 -3.47 -1.76
C TYR A 103 -12.01 -2.65 -1.82
N ASN A 104 -13.15 -3.32 -1.84
CA ASN A 104 -14.44 -2.71 -1.61
C ASN A 104 -14.92 -3.01 -0.19
N ARG A 105 -16.20 -2.76 0.09
CA ARG A 105 -16.83 -3.01 1.39
C ARG A 105 -17.98 -4.01 1.24
N LEU A 106 -17.83 -4.98 0.33
CA LEU A 106 -18.89 -5.94 0.05
C LEU A 106 -19.11 -6.86 1.25
N ILE A 107 -20.32 -6.85 1.78
CA ILE A 107 -20.71 -7.67 2.95
C ILE A 107 -21.21 -9.05 2.50
N ARG A 108 -21.74 -9.15 1.28
CA ARG A 108 -22.32 -10.38 0.72
C ARG A 108 -22.02 -10.52 -0.77
N VAL A 109 -22.18 -11.74 -1.26
CA VAL A 109 -22.30 -12.02 -2.70
C VAL A 109 -23.77 -11.92 -3.12
N PRO A 110 -24.08 -11.52 -4.38
CA PRO A 110 -25.44 -11.54 -4.92
C PRO A 110 -26.15 -12.88 -4.66
N SER A 111 -27.36 -12.82 -4.10
CA SER A 111 -28.15 -14.00 -3.76
C SER A 111 -29.63 -13.68 -3.64
N ASN A 112 -30.47 -14.45 -4.33
CA ASN A 112 -31.92 -14.33 -4.23
C ASN A 112 -32.38 -14.81 -2.85
N GLN A 113 -32.62 -13.89 -1.90
CA GLN A 113 -33.19 -14.19 -0.58
C GLN A 113 -34.69 -14.53 -0.64
N ILE A 114 -35.10 -15.40 -1.57
CA ILE A 114 -36.44 -16.00 -1.57
C ILE A 114 -36.23 -17.51 -1.45
N SER A 115 -36.83 -18.08 -0.41
CA SER A 115 -36.77 -19.48 0.03
C SER A 115 -37.33 -20.52 -0.95
N THR A 116 -37.22 -20.28 -2.26
CA THR A 116 -37.60 -21.19 -3.33
C THR A 116 -36.40 -21.45 -4.22
N ILE A 117 -36.01 -22.72 -4.25
CA ILE A 117 -34.92 -23.32 -5.03
C ILE A 117 -34.95 -22.80 -6.49
N ALA A 118 -34.13 -21.80 -6.80
CA ALA A 118 -33.82 -21.40 -8.17
C ALA A 118 -32.34 -20.98 -8.24
N ALA A 119 -31.65 -21.46 -9.28
CA ALA A 119 -30.21 -21.40 -9.49
C ALA A 119 -29.73 -20.06 -10.07
N ASP A 120 -30.22 -18.94 -9.53
CA ASP A 120 -30.07 -17.62 -10.15
C ASP A 120 -29.14 -16.68 -9.35
N ASN A 121 -28.20 -17.22 -8.55
CA ASN A 121 -27.15 -16.43 -7.90
C ASN A 121 -26.13 -15.98 -8.97
N TRP A 122 -25.71 -14.71 -8.95
CA TRP A 122 -24.92 -14.07 -10.04
C TRP A 122 -25.62 -14.13 -11.41
N ARG A 123 -26.91 -13.80 -11.41
CA ARG A 123 -27.78 -13.90 -12.56
C ARG A 123 -27.12 -13.32 -13.81
N GLY A 124 -26.88 -14.20 -14.76
CA GLY A 124 -26.33 -13.88 -16.05
C GLY A 124 -24.81 -13.94 -16.16
N LEU A 125 -24.11 -14.64 -15.26
CA LEU A 125 -22.66 -14.92 -15.36
C LEU A 125 -22.34 -16.42 -15.39
N GLU A 126 -23.33 -17.29 -15.25
CA GLU A 126 -23.21 -18.72 -14.97
C GLU A 126 -22.51 -19.50 -16.11
N SER A 127 -22.62 -18.97 -17.34
CA SER A 127 -22.14 -19.62 -18.57
C SER A 127 -20.91 -18.96 -19.21
N SER A 128 -20.34 -17.91 -18.61
CA SER A 128 -19.18 -17.20 -19.17
C SER A 128 -18.02 -16.97 -18.20
N LEU A 129 -18.30 -16.82 -16.90
CA LEU A 129 -17.31 -16.36 -15.95
C LEU A 129 -16.21 -17.42 -15.70
N GLN A 130 -14.95 -17.00 -15.85
CA GLN A 130 -13.75 -17.82 -15.65
C GLN A 130 -12.94 -17.39 -14.42
N THR A 131 -12.88 -16.09 -14.15
CA THR A 131 -12.18 -15.53 -13.00
C THR A 131 -13.12 -14.65 -12.18
N LEU A 132 -13.25 -14.96 -10.90
CA LEU A 132 -14.00 -14.16 -9.92
C LEU A 132 -13.07 -13.79 -8.76
N ARG A 133 -12.77 -12.49 -8.60
CA ARG A 133 -11.98 -11.96 -7.50
C ARG A 133 -12.81 -11.06 -6.60
N LEU A 134 -13.04 -11.53 -5.38
CA LEU A 134 -13.79 -10.87 -4.31
C LEU A 134 -12.93 -10.66 -3.05
N GLY A 135 -11.61 -10.71 -3.20
CA GLY A 135 -10.69 -10.58 -2.07
C GLY A 135 -10.75 -9.22 -1.37
N LYS A 136 -10.41 -9.18 -0.08
CA LYS A 136 -10.36 -7.94 0.74
C LYS A 136 -11.67 -7.16 0.72
N ASN A 137 -12.75 -7.91 0.90
CA ASN A 137 -14.07 -7.41 1.23
C ASN A 137 -14.41 -7.86 2.65
N THR A 138 -15.67 -7.70 3.06
CA THR A 138 -16.14 -8.09 4.40
C THR A 138 -17.01 -9.34 4.40
N ILE A 139 -16.99 -10.14 3.33
CA ILE A 139 -17.87 -11.31 3.13
C ILE A 139 -17.65 -12.36 4.21
N ASP A 140 -18.69 -12.68 4.99
CA ASP A 140 -18.56 -13.57 6.15
C ASP A 140 -19.18 -14.96 5.94
N LYS A 141 -20.12 -15.08 5.01
CA LYS A 141 -20.78 -16.32 4.60
C LYS A 141 -20.95 -16.36 3.08
N LEU A 142 -20.87 -17.58 2.55
CA LEU A 142 -21.30 -17.87 1.19
C LEU A 142 -22.66 -18.57 1.29
N PRO A 143 -23.72 -18.06 0.65
CA PRO A 143 -25.02 -18.72 0.65
C PRO A 143 -24.90 -20.12 0.03
N ALA A 144 -25.86 -20.99 0.35
CA ALA A 144 -25.97 -22.29 -0.31
C ALA A 144 -26.02 -22.08 -1.82
N ASP A 145 -25.28 -22.91 -2.56
CA ASP A 145 -25.21 -22.84 -4.02
C ASP A 145 -24.71 -21.49 -4.58
N ALA A 146 -23.97 -20.69 -3.80
CA ALA A 146 -23.48 -19.36 -4.20
C ALA A 146 -22.76 -19.32 -5.56
N PHE A 147 -22.01 -20.39 -5.88
CA PHE A 147 -21.29 -20.56 -7.13
C PHE A 147 -21.71 -21.84 -7.88
N SER A 148 -22.84 -22.42 -7.49
CA SER A 148 -23.40 -23.58 -8.18
C SER A 148 -23.77 -23.18 -9.61
N GLY A 149 -23.57 -24.08 -10.56
CA GLY A 149 -23.86 -23.82 -11.98
C GLY A 149 -22.79 -23.04 -12.75
N MET A 150 -21.75 -22.52 -12.08
CA MET A 150 -20.63 -21.80 -12.71
C MET A 150 -19.69 -22.75 -13.47
N LYS A 151 -20.08 -23.13 -14.69
CA LYS A 151 -19.44 -24.23 -15.45
C LYS A 151 -18.02 -23.95 -15.90
N TYR A 152 -17.64 -22.69 -16.02
CA TYR A 152 -16.36 -22.28 -16.61
C TYR A 152 -15.42 -21.61 -15.62
N LEU A 153 -15.80 -21.54 -14.34
CA LEU A 153 -15.00 -20.83 -13.35
C LEU A 153 -13.70 -21.61 -13.06
N GLU A 154 -12.57 -20.99 -13.40
CA GLU A 154 -11.22 -21.54 -13.21
C GLU A 154 -10.54 -20.96 -11.98
N ILE A 155 -10.78 -19.69 -11.67
CA ILE A 155 -10.15 -18.95 -10.57
C ILE A 155 -11.23 -18.34 -9.68
N LEU A 156 -11.20 -18.69 -8.39
CA LEU A 156 -12.01 -18.07 -7.35
C LEU A 156 -11.11 -17.51 -6.26
N ASP A 157 -11.11 -16.19 -6.11
CA ASP A 157 -10.34 -15.47 -5.09
C ASP A 157 -11.28 -14.86 -4.05
N LEU A 158 -11.23 -15.41 -2.84
CA LEU A 158 -11.99 -15.01 -1.66
C LEU A 158 -11.05 -14.59 -0.52
N ARG A 159 -9.82 -14.19 -0.82
CA ARG A 159 -8.81 -13.87 0.20
C ARG A 159 -9.21 -12.70 1.10
N ASP A 160 -8.72 -12.69 2.34
CA ASP A 160 -8.94 -11.61 3.32
C ASP A 160 -10.40 -11.18 3.46
N ASN A 161 -11.31 -12.14 3.39
CA ASN A 161 -12.70 -12.00 3.78
C ASN A 161 -12.89 -12.52 5.22
N ASN A 162 -14.14 -12.70 5.63
CA ASN A 162 -14.52 -13.11 6.97
C ASN A 162 -15.03 -14.56 7.04
N LEU A 163 -14.79 -15.40 6.01
CA LEU A 163 -15.35 -16.75 5.90
C LEU A 163 -14.90 -17.67 7.06
N LYS A 164 -15.87 -18.31 7.73
CA LYS A 164 -15.60 -19.30 8.80
C LYS A 164 -15.67 -20.75 8.35
N GLU A 165 -16.66 -21.01 7.52
CA GLU A 165 -16.98 -22.30 6.96
C GLU A 165 -17.46 -22.06 5.54
N ILE A 166 -17.41 -23.12 4.74
CA ILE A 166 -17.89 -23.11 3.38
C ILE A 166 -18.96 -24.19 3.35
N ASP A 167 -20.19 -23.83 2.98
CA ASP A 167 -21.25 -24.82 2.87
C ASP A 167 -20.88 -25.88 1.82
N SER A 168 -21.22 -27.14 2.10
CA SER A 168 -20.99 -28.30 1.22
C SER A 168 -21.49 -28.12 -0.21
N SER A 169 -22.54 -27.32 -0.41
CA SER A 169 -23.17 -27.12 -1.71
C SER A 169 -22.58 -25.95 -2.52
N VAL A 170 -21.72 -25.12 -1.92
CA VAL A 170 -21.14 -23.92 -2.57
C VAL A 170 -20.39 -24.27 -3.86
N PHE A 171 -19.72 -25.42 -3.89
CA PHE A 171 -18.95 -25.91 -5.05
C PHE A 171 -19.64 -27.06 -5.79
N ARG A 172 -20.96 -27.19 -5.66
CA ARG A 172 -21.75 -28.24 -6.30
C ARG A 172 -22.03 -27.91 -7.78
N ASP A 173 -22.32 -28.93 -8.57
CA ASP A 173 -22.96 -28.85 -9.90
C ASP A 173 -22.41 -27.76 -10.86
N GLY A 174 -21.17 -27.90 -11.34
CA GLY A 174 -20.62 -27.03 -12.40
C GLY A 174 -19.16 -26.61 -12.20
N MET A 175 -18.68 -26.60 -10.96
CA MET A 175 -17.34 -26.12 -10.57
C MET A 175 -16.19 -27.10 -10.86
N ALA A 176 -16.41 -28.09 -11.74
CA ALA A 176 -15.42 -29.13 -12.02
C ALA A 176 -14.13 -28.61 -12.67
N TYR A 177 -14.17 -27.41 -13.27
CA TYR A 177 -13.04 -26.77 -13.94
C TYR A 177 -12.24 -25.85 -13.02
N LEU A 178 -12.64 -25.67 -11.76
CA LEU A 178 -11.92 -24.80 -10.84
C LEU A 178 -10.50 -25.34 -10.61
N THR A 179 -9.51 -24.52 -10.96
CA THR A 179 -8.09 -24.86 -10.85
C THR A 179 -7.41 -24.09 -9.71
N HIS A 180 -7.84 -22.87 -9.40
CA HIS A 180 -7.25 -22.03 -8.37
C HIS A 180 -8.32 -21.56 -7.37
N LEU A 181 -8.10 -21.87 -6.10
CA LEU A 181 -8.96 -21.45 -5.00
C LEU A 181 -8.13 -20.72 -3.93
N TYR A 182 -8.37 -19.41 -3.79
CA TYR A 182 -7.72 -18.58 -2.78
C TYR A 182 -8.70 -18.30 -1.64
N LEU A 183 -8.38 -18.84 -0.48
CA LEU A 183 -9.13 -18.71 0.78
C LEU A 183 -8.24 -18.15 1.90
N ASN A 184 -7.08 -17.61 1.56
CA ASN A 184 -6.14 -17.10 2.55
C ASN A 184 -6.70 -15.88 3.30
N GLY A 185 -6.29 -15.69 4.55
CA GLY A 185 -6.75 -14.56 5.36
C GLY A 185 -8.19 -14.68 5.88
N ASN A 186 -8.81 -15.86 5.79
CA ASN A 186 -10.14 -16.12 6.35
C ASN A 186 -10.06 -16.69 7.80
N GLN A 187 -11.14 -17.35 8.25
CA GLN A 187 -11.31 -17.92 9.60
C GLN A 187 -11.44 -19.44 9.62
N LEU A 188 -11.02 -20.13 8.56
CA LEU A 188 -11.19 -21.57 8.44
C LEU A 188 -10.43 -22.29 9.57
N LEU A 189 -11.11 -23.18 10.30
CA LEU A 189 -10.55 -23.97 11.40
C LEU A 189 -9.95 -25.30 10.91
N THR A 190 -10.46 -25.81 9.79
CA THR A 190 -10.05 -27.07 9.17
C THR A 190 -9.96 -26.88 7.66
N ILE A 191 -9.27 -27.79 7.00
CA ILE A 191 -9.31 -27.89 5.54
C ILE A 191 -10.70 -28.42 5.16
N PRO A 192 -11.44 -27.74 4.26
CA PRO A 192 -12.82 -28.12 3.92
C PRO A 192 -12.85 -29.32 2.95
N TYR A 193 -12.40 -30.50 3.39
CA TYR A 193 -12.21 -31.68 2.54
C TYR A 193 -13.48 -32.12 1.78
N ASN A 194 -14.66 -32.04 2.41
CA ASN A 194 -15.94 -32.37 1.76
C ASN A 194 -16.19 -31.47 0.56
N GLN A 195 -16.05 -30.17 0.76
CA GLN A 195 -16.27 -29.14 -0.25
C GLN A 195 -15.24 -29.28 -1.38
N LEU A 196 -13.99 -29.63 -1.05
CA LEU A 196 -12.93 -29.84 -2.03
C LEU A 196 -13.07 -31.17 -2.80
N SER A 197 -13.85 -32.13 -2.29
CA SER A 197 -13.98 -33.46 -2.90
C SER A 197 -14.60 -33.42 -4.31
N THR A 198 -15.39 -32.39 -4.60
CA THR A 198 -16.01 -32.17 -5.91
C THR A 198 -15.02 -31.57 -6.93
N LEU A 199 -13.93 -30.95 -6.47
CA LEU A 199 -12.99 -30.14 -7.26
C LEU A 199 -11.84 -30.99 -7.83
N LYS A 200 -12.13 -31.83 -8.81
CA LYS A 200 -11.18 -32.84 -9.32
C LYS A 200 -9.98 -32.28 -10.12
N HIS A 201 -10.06 -31.05 -10.62
CA HIS A 201 -9.00 -30.41 -11.41
C HIS A 201 -8.26 -29.31 -10.66
N MET A 202 -8.47 -29.21 -9.34
CA MET A 202 -7.80 -28.21 -8.51
C MET A 202 -6.28 -28.39 -8.59
N LYS A 203 -5.57 -27.29 -8.83
CA LYS A 203 -4.11 -27.23 -8.93
C LYS A 203 -3.51 -26.41 -7.80
N VAL A 204 -4.14 -25.30 -7.44
CA VAL A 204 -3.66 -24.37 -6.42
C VAL A 204 -4.72 -24.19 -5.35
N LEU A 205 -4.34 -24.50 -4.11
CA LEU A 205 -5.14 -24.23 -2.92
C LEU A 205 -4.32 -23.35 -1.97
N ASP A 206 -4.79 -22.11 -1.78
CA ASP A 206 -4.22 -21.20 -0.79
C ASP A 206 -5.16 -21.04 0.39
N ILE A 207 -4.77 -21.60 1.53
CA ILE A 207 -5.48 -21.55 2.81
C ILE A 207 -4.56 -20.98 3.90
N SER A 208 -3.56 -20.19 3.49
CA SER A 208 -2.66 -19.49 4.41
C SER A 208 -3.40 -18.45 5.26
N TYR A 209 -2.81 -18.03 6.38
CA TYR A 209 -3.40 -17.03 7.28
C TYR A 209 -4.82 -17.40 7.76
N ASN A 210 -5.13 -18.69 7.92
CA ASN A 210 -6.37 -19.21 8.51
C ASN A 210 -6.11 -19.67 9.96
N ARG A 211 -7.02 -20.43 10.58
CA ARG A 211 -6.89 -20.93 11.96
C ARG A 211 -6.75 -22.45 11.97
N ILE A 212 -6.13 -23.02 10.94
CA ILE A 212 -6.02 -24.46 10.77
C ILE A 212 -4.98 -25.01 11.74
N SER A 213 -5.36 -25.97 12.58
CA SER A 213 -4.47 -26.58 13.59
C SER A 213 -4.06 -28.01 13.26
N LYS A 214 -4.85 -28.70 12.44
CA LYS A 214 -4.63 -30.10 12.06
C LYS A 214 -4.92 -30.30 10.58
N LEU A 215 -4.08 -31.11 9.94
CA LEU A 215 -4.27 -31.56 8.56
C LEU A 215 -5.15 -32.82 8.47
N ILE A 216 -5.22 -33.62 9.53
CA ILE A 216 -5.98 -34.87 9.53
C ILE A 216 -7.43 -34.62 9.98
N GLN A 217 -8.38 -35.11 9.19
CA GLN A 217 -9.79 -35.23 9.58
C GLN A 217 -10.19 -36.71 9.64
N GLN A 218 -10.98 -37.12 10.64
CA GLN A 218 -11.39 -38.52 10.80
C GLN A 218 -12.29 -38.94 9.63
N GLN A 219 -12.02 -40.11 9.03
CA GLN A 219 -12.76 -40.67 7.88
C GLN A 219 -14.16 -41.21 8.26
N THR A 220 -14.89 -40.51 9.13
CA THR A 220 -16.24 -40.91 9.55
C THR A 220 -17.30 -40.53 8.51
N GLU A 221 -16.99 -39.58 7.63
CA GLU A 221 -17.92 -39.10 6.60
C GLU A 221 -17.69 -39.80 5.24
N PRO A 222 -18.77 -40.22 4.54
CA PRO A 222 -18.67 -41.01 3.32
C PRO A 222 -17.98 -40.28 2.16
N GLU A 223 -18.05 -38.95 2.13
CA GLU A 223 -17.49 -38.08 1.07
C GLU A 223 -15.96 -37.93 1.16
N ILE A 224 -15.38 -38.08 2.36
CA ILE A 224 -13.92 -38.00 2.60
C ILE A 224 -13.25 -39.36 2.36
N ARG A 225 -14.02 -40.45 2.37
CA ARG A 225 -13.48 -41.81 2.33
C ARG A 225 -12.83 -42.10 0.98
N GLY A 226 -11.50 -42.08 0.94
CA GLY A 226 -10.70 -42.31 -0.27
C GLY A 226 -10.41 -41.04 -1.09
N LEU A 227 -10.64 -39.84 -0.54
CA LEU A 227 -10.27 -38.58 -1.19
C LEU A 227 -8.74 -38.50 -1.39
N GLN A 228 -8.32 -38.29 -2.63
CA GLN A 228 -6.92 -38.11 -3.02
C GLN A 228 -6.78 -36.93 -3.97
N LEU A 229 -6.31 -35.79 -3.45
CA LEU A 229 -6.06 -34.58 -4.22
C LEU A 229 -4.62 -34.61 -4.78
N SER A 230 -4.44 -34.09 -5.99
CA SER A 230 -3.12 -33.85 -6.59
C SER A 230 -3.00 -32.38 -6.93
N LEU A 231 -2.10 -31.67 -6.26
CA LEU A 231 -1.96 -30.22 -6.36
C LEU A 231 -0.60 -29.83 -6.93
N ASP A 232 -0.57 -28.76 -7.71
CA ASP A 232 0.66 -28.07 -8.09
C ASP A 232 1.17 -27.21 -6.93
N THR A 233 0.27 -26.61 -6.14
CA THR A 233 0.64 -25.77 -5.00
C THR A 233 -0.37 -25.87 -3.86
N LEU A 234 0.14 -26.12 -2.66
CA LEU A 234 -0.60 -26.08 -1.40
C LEU A 234 0.06 -25.06 -0.46
N ARG A 235 -0.65 -23.99 -0.11
CA ARG A 235 -0.16 -23.00 0.87
C ARG A 235 -0.90 -23.13 2.18
N LEU A 236 -0.14 -23.41 3.23
CA LEU A 236 -0.57 -23.58 4.62
C LEU A 236 0.13 -22.58 5.55
N ASP A 237 0.81 -21.57 4.99
CA ASP A 237 1.56 -20.57 5.75
C ASP A 237 0.70 -19.89 6.83
N TRP A 238 1.31 -19.52 7.95
CA TRP A 238 0.69 -18.73 9.02
C TRP A 238 -0.64 -19.29 9.54
N ASN A 239 -0.68 -20.59 9.77
CA ASN A 239 -1.75 -21.30 10.46
C ASN A 239 -1.32 -21.64 11.90
N GLN A 240 -2.00 -22.56 12.56
CA GLN A 240 -1.74 -22.97 13.95
C GLN A 240 -1.26 -24.44 14.02
N ILE A 241 -0.49 -24.87 13.03
CA ILE A 241 0.03 -26.24 12.94
C ILE A 241 1.25 -26.38 13.85
N GLU A 242 1.12 -27.10 14.97
CA GLU A 242 2.22 -27.28 15.94
C GLU A 242 3.09 -28.52 15.68
N THR A 243 2.47 -29.58 15.14
CA THR A 243 3.10 -30.87 14.90
C THR A 243 2.58 -31.48 13.61
N LEU A 244 3.44 -32.17 12.86
CA LEU A 244 3.04 -33.02 11.73
C LEU A 244 3.10 -34.49 12.15
N PRO A 245 1.98 -35.10 12.60
CA PRO A 245 1.94 -36.52 12.92
C PRO A 245 2.07 -37.41 11.67
N ALA A 246 2.29 -38.71 11.89
CA ALA A 246 2.31 -39.70 10.83
C ALA A 246 1.05 -39.61 9.92
N ALA A 247 1.25 -39.74 8.60
CA ALA A 247 0.19 -39.64 7.59
C ALA A 247 -0.56 -38.28 7.52
N SER A 248 0.05 -37.18 7.97
CA SER A 248 -0.53 -35.82 7.89
C SER A 248 -1.03 -35.42 6.50
N PHE A 249 -0.38 -35.92 5.44
CA PHE A 249 -0.72 -35.61 4.05
C PHE A 249 -1.54 -36.72 3.35
N GLN A 250 -2.19 -37.63 4.09
CA GLN A 250 -2.94 -38.76 3.51
C GLN A 250 -3.99 -38.42 2.43
N HIS A 251 -4.54 -37.20 2.45
CA HIS A 251 -5.54 -36.73 1.47
C HIS A 251 -4.91 -36.10 0.23
N PHE A 252 -3.58 -35.98 0.19
CA PHE A 252 -2.83 -35.35 -0.90
C PHE A 252 -1.87 -36.38 -1.51
N LEU A 253 -2.25 -37.01 -2.61
CA LEU A 253 -1.44 -38.03 -3.29
C LEU A 253 -0.12 -37.46 -3.83
N LYS A 254 -0.18 -36.25 -4.41
CA LYS A 254 0.96 -35.52 -4.94
C LYS A 254 0.80 -34.02 -4.70
N VAL A 255 1.86 -33.37 -4.21
CA VAL A 255 1.92 -31.92 -4.06
C VAL A 255 3.24 -31.43 -4.65
N ASN A 256 3.21 -30.69 -5.75
CA ASN A 256 4.47 -30.22 -6.36
C ASN A 256 5.20 -29.22 -5.45
N LYS A 257 4.46 -28.26 -4.86
CA LYS A 257 5.00 -27.27 -3.91
C LYS A 257 4.13 -27.15 -2.68
N THR A 258 4.71 -27.26 -1.49
CA THR A 258 3.98 -27.04 -0.23
C THR A 258 4.70 -26.02 0.65
N TYR A 259 3.94 -25.10 1.23
CA TYR A 259 4.45 -24.04 2.09
C TYR A 259 3.79 -24.12 3.46
N LEU A 260 4.58 -24.27 4.51
CA LEU A 260 4.11 -24.27 5.91
C LEU A 260 4.71 -23.12 6.72
N SER A 261 5.16 -22.07 6.06
CA SER A 261 5.97 -21.02 6.66
C SER A 261 5.26 -20.33 7.81
N GLY A 262 5.98 -20.03 8.90
CA GLY A 262 5.43 -19.26 10.02
C GLY A 262 4.42 -20.00 10.90
N ASN A 263 4.20 -21.30 10.69
CA ASN A 263 3.47 -22.13 11.65
C ASN A 263 4.36 -22.40 12.88
N PRO A 264 3.82 -22.54 14.09
CA PRO A 264 4.58 -22.90 15.29
C PRO A 264 4.99 -24.39 15.30
N LEU A 265 5.52 -24.88 14.19
CA LEU A 265 5.81 -26.28 13.90
C LEU A 265 7.12 -26.72 14.56
N ARG A 266 7.02 -27.30 15.76
CA ARG A 266 8.19 -27.72 16.56
C ARG A 266 8.72 -29.10 16.19
N MET A 267 7.86 -29.97 15.67
CA MET A 267 8.19 -31.39 15.46
C MET A 267 7.49 -31.96 14.23
N ILE A 268 8.24 -32.72 13.45
CA ILE A 268 7.76 -33.54 12.34
C ILE A 268 7.98 -35.00 12.74
N GLU A 269 6.90 -35.75 12.93
CA GLU A 269 6.97 -37.15 13.33
C GLU A 269 7.38 -38.05 12.16
N GLU A 270 7.93 -39.22 12.48
CA GLU A 270 8.32 -40.20 11.48
C GLU A 270 7.12 -40.62 10.61
N GLY A 271 7.30 -40.56 9.29
CA GLY A 271 6.27 -40.95 8.33
C GLY A 271 5.15 -39.92 8.15
N ALA A 272 5.35 -38.66 8.55
CA ALA A 272 4.42 -37.55 8.27
C ALA A 272 4.05 -37.43 6.78
N PHE A 273 5.01 -37.75 5.89
CA PHE A 273 4.87 -37.65 4.44
C PHE A 273 4.67 -39.00 3.72
N ARG A 274 4.51 -40.12 4.45
CA ARG A 274 4.54 -41.48 3.88
C ARG A 274 3.54 -41.72 2.74
N ASP A 275 2.39 -41.06 2.77
CA ASP A 275 1.30 -41.25 1.81
C ASP A 275 1.26 -40.17 0.70
N SER A 276 2.26 -39.29 0.63
CA SER A 276 2.31 -38.17 -0.30
C SER A 276 3.64 -38.05 -1.03
N LYS A 277 3.61 -37.59 -2.27
CA LYS A 277 4.81 -37.22 -3.03
C LYS A 277 4.94 -35.70 -3.08
N ILE A 278 6.00 -35.17 -2.47
CA ILE A 278 6.28 -33.73 -2.42
C ILE A 278 7.61 -33.44 -3.12
N ASN A 279 7.61 -32.49 -4.07
CA ASN A 279 8.80 -32.10 -4.84
C ASN A 279 9.53 -30.91 -4.20
N GLU A 280 8.80 -29.87 -3.78
CA GLU A 280 9.36 -28.69 -3.10
C GLU A 280 8.69 -28.49 -1.73
N LEU A 281 9.49 -28.45 -0.67
CA LEU A 281 9.05 -28.32 0.71
C LEU A 281 9.65 -27.06 1.34
N TYR A 282 8.78 -26.11 1.69
CA TYR A 282 9.13 -24.85 2.35
C TYR A 282 8.66 -24.86 3.81
N LEU A 283 9.62 -24.86 4.72
CA LEU A 283 9.46 -24.89 6.18
C LEU A 283 10.12 -23.66 6.80
N THR A 284 9.87 -22.48 6.25
CA THR A 284 10.53 -21.26 6.71
C THR A 284 9.91 -20.76 8.01
N ASP A 285 10.73 -20.34 8.97
CA ASP A 285 10.26 -19.65 10.18
C ASP A 285 9.28 -20.45 11.06
N CYS A 286 9.52 -21.76 11.19
CA CYS A 286 8.62 -22.73 11.81
C CYS A 286 8.92 -23.09 13.28
N ASP A 287 10.00 -22.56 13.88
CA ASP A 287 10.56 -22.97 15.19
C ASP A 287 11.17 -24.39 15.23
N LEU A 288 11.54 -24.97 14.08
CA LEU A 288 12.18 -26.29 14.03
C LEU A 288 13.56 -26.25 14.72
N MET A 289 13.84 -27.25 15.56
CA MET A 289 15.13 -27.40 16.26
C MET A 289 16.07 -28.40 15.59
N GLU A 290 15.53 -29.40 14.90
CA GLU A 290 16.31 -30.42 14.21
C GLU A 290 15.60 -30.88 12.92
N ILE A 291 16.40 -31.36 11.96
CA ILE A 291 15.95 -32.11 10.79
C ILE A 291 16.84 -33.35 10.68
N ASN A 292 16.21 -34.52 10.65
CA ASN A 292 16.87 -35.82 10.56
C ASN A 292 16.22 -36.69 9.47
N SER A 293 16.83 -37.83 9.13
CA SER A 293 16.32 -38.74 8.10
C SER A 293 14.93 -39.31 8.43
N ALA A 294 14.60 -39.51 9.72
CA ALA A 294 13.27 -39.97 10.13
C ALA A 294 12.18 -38.93 9.86
N SER A 295 12.47 -37.64 10.03
CA SER A 295 11.53 -36.53 9.81
C SER A 295 11.15 -36.33 8.34
N LEU A 296 12.06 -36.65 7.40
CA LEU A 296 11.83 -36.55 5.95
C LEU A 296 11.41 -37.87 5.30
N ARG A 297 11.17 -38.91 6.10
CA ARG A 297 10.87 -40.25 5.62
C ARG A 297 9.60 -40.27 4.76
N GLY A 298 9.70 -40.89 3.59
CA GLY A 298 8.65 -40.93 2.56
C GLY A 298 8.88 -39.97 1.38
N LEU A 299 9.83 -39.03 1.48
CA LEU A 299 10.15 -38.05 0.44
C LEU A 299 11.39 -38.40 -0.40
N GLU A 300 12.07 -39.50 -0.11
CA GLU A 300 13.37 -39.89 -0.69
C GLU A 300 13.33 -39.97 -2.23
N SER A 301 12.19 -40.43 -2.77
CA SER A 301 11.98 -40.62 -4.21
C SER A 301 11.36 -39.43 -4.94
N SER A 302 11.06 -38.31 -4.25
CA SER A 302 10.35 -37.18 -4.85
C SER A 302 10.96 -35.80 -4.57
N LEU A 303 11.64 -35.60 -3.44
CA LEU A 303 12.08 -34.28 -3.01
C LEU A 303 13.20 -33.72 -3.90
N GLU A 304 12.95 -32.55 -4.48
CA GLU A 304 13.87 -31.80 -5.33
C GLU A 304 14.42 -30.54 -4.62
N LEU A 305 13.62 -29.93 -3.73
CA LEU A 305 13.98 -28.71 -3.00
C LEU A 305 13.53 -28.79 -1.55
N LEU A 306 14.46 -28.46 -0.64
CA LEU A 306 14.18 -28.23 0.77
C LEU A 306 14.62 -26.82 1.18
N ASP A 307 13.68 -26.03 1.69
CA ASP A 307 13.92 -24.70 2.24
C ASP A 307 13.50 -24.68 3.72
N VAL A 308 14.48 -24.46 4.60
CA VAL A 308 14.31 -24.44 6.05
C VAL A 308 14.88 -23.15 6.63
N VAL A 309 14.77 -22.05 5.88
CA VAL A 309 15.26 -20.73 6.31
C VAL A 309 14.67 -20.31 7.64
N GLY A 310 15.53 -19.74 8.48
CA GLY A 310 15.13 -19.06 9.71
C GLY A 310 14.49 -19.91 10.79
N ASN A 311 14.94 -21.16 10.88
CA ASN A 311 14.69 -22.05 12.00
C ASN A 311 15.86 -22.03 13.01
N ASN A 312 15.74 -22.87 14.04
CA ASN A 312 16.71 -22.96 15.13
C ASN A 312 17.56 -24.23 15.05
N ILE A 313 17.90 -24.67 13.83
CA ILE A 313 18.65 -25.91 13.58
C ILE A 313 20.12 -25.71 13.96
N THR A 314 20.67 -26.58 14.82
CA THR A 314 22.04 -26.49 15.34
C THR A 314 23.03 -27.46 14.69
N ASP A 315 22.57 -28.64 14.32
CA ASP A 315 23.41 -29.74 13.86
C ASP A 315 22.77 -30.42 12.64
N LEU A 316 23.61 -30.83 11.68
CA LEU A 316 23.20 -31.66 10.54
C LEU A 316 23.84 -33.03 10.69
N SER A 317 23.02 -34.07 10.85
CA SER A 317 23.50 -35.43 11.07
C SER A 317 24.25 -36.01 9.86
N GLU A 318 25.21 -36.89 10.11
CA GLU A 318 25.83 -37.71 9.07
C GLU A 318 24.76 -38.47 8.28
N HIS A 319 24.93 -38.57 6.96
CA HIS A 319 24.02 -39.30 6.06
C HIS A 319 22.55 -38.83 6.05
N LEU A 320 22.27 -37.58 6.45
CA LEU A 320 20.92 -37.00 6.49
C LEU A 320 20.11 -37.21 5.20
N PHE A 321 20.76 -37.04 4.04
CA PHE A 321 20.14 -37.09 2.71
C PHE A 321 20.58 -38.33 1.91
N GLN A 322 20.96 -39.41 2.61
CA GLN A 322 21.21 -40.69 1.95
C GLN A 322 19.94 -41.13 1.21
N GLU A 323 20.07 -41.59 -0.04
CA GLU A 323 18.95 -42.01 -0.93
C GLU A 323 18.11 -40.88 -1.57
N PHE A 324 18.40 -39.59 -1.30
CA PHE A 324 17.71 -38.46 -1.93
C PHE A 324 18.27 -38.09 -3.31
N ASP A 325 18.19 -39.02 -4.27
CA ASP A 325 18.81 -38.90 -5.60
C ASP A 325 18.27 -37.73 -6.45
N PHE A 326 17.06 -37.26 -6.15
CA PHE A 326 16.37 -36.17 -6.87
C PHE A 326 16.63 -34.77 -6.30
N LEU A 327 17.30 -34.66 -5.15
CA LEU A 327 17.54 -33.37 -4.50
C LEU A 327 18.44 -32.48 -5.38
N ARG A 328 18.01 -31.25 -5.63
CA ARG A 328 18.68 -30.26 -6.49
C ARG A 328 18.97 -28.94 -5.77
N THR A 329 18.16 -28.58 -4.79
CA THR A 329 18.27 -27.31 -4.07
C THR A 329 18.19 -27.52 -2.56
N LEU A 330 19.15 -26.95 -1.84
CA LEU A 330 19.18 -26.92 -0.38
C LEU A 330 19.38 -25.50 0.13
N ILE A 331 18.45 -25.03 0.96
CA ILE A 331 18.48 -23.68 1.54
C ILE A 331 18.39 -23.81 3.06
N PHE A 332 19.51 -23.55 3.73
CA PHE A 332 19.66 -23.57 5.19
C PHE A 332 19.96 -22.18 5.75
N ARG A 333 19.56 -21.13 5.02
CA ARG A 333 19.96 -19.77 5.35
C ARG A 333 19.43 -19.33 6.72
N ASP A 334 20.27 -18.58 7.44
CA ASP A 334 19.97 -18.00 8.74
C ASP A 334 19.48 -19.04 9.80
N ASN A 335 20.16 -20.19 9.91
CA ASN A 335 20.01 -21.14 11.01
C ASN A 335 21.14 -20.95 12.05
N LYS A 336 21.41 -21.95 12.90
CA LYS A 336 22.48 -21.94 13.91
C LYS A 336 23.42 -23.13 13.72
N ILE A 337 23.66 -23.53 12.47
CA ILE A 337 24.39 -24.76 12.13
C ILE A 337 25.86 -24.57 12.46
N THR A 338 26.36 -25.20 13.53
CA THR A 338 27.77 -25.08 13.93
C THR A 338 28.58 -26.35 13.70
N ASN A 339 27.95 -27.52 13.80
CA ASN A 339 28.63 -28.80 13.66
C ASN A 339 28.06 -29.57 12.47
N PHE A 340 28.87 -29.71 11.42
CA PHE A 340 28.64 -30.68 10.36
C PHE A 340 29.93 -30.91 9.60
N ALA A 341 30.12 -32.12 9.07
CA ALA A 341 31.18 -32.41 8.11
C ALA A 341 30.58 -32.33 6.69
N PRO A 342 30.90 -31.29 5.89
CA PRO A 342 30.33 -31.13 4.54
C PRO A 342 30.50 -32.39 3.68
N THR A 343 31.66 -33.03 3.78
CA THR A 343 32.01 -34.24 3.03
C THR A 343 31.21 -35.48 3.42
N GLU A 344 30.57 -35.50 4.60
CA GLU A 344 29.77 -36.64 5.10
C GLU A 344 28.27 -36.36 4.95
N VAL A 345 27.83 -35.15 5.29
CA VAL A 345 26.42 -34.73 5.17
C VAL A 345 25.95 -34.71 3.72
N PHE A 346 26.81 -34.29 2.78
CA PHE A 346 26.47 -34.19 1.37
C PHE A 346 26.76 -35.46 0.56
N THR A 347 27.08 -36.58 1.24
CA THR A 347 27.33 -37.86 0.57
C THR A 347 26.07 -38.41 -0.09
N GLY A 348 26.23 -39.03 -1.26
CA GLY A 348 25.14 -39.67 -2.01
C GLY A 348 24.54 -38.81 -3.13
N PHE A 349 24.35 -37.50 -2.90
CA PHE A 349 23.70 -36.59 -3.86
C PHE A 349 24.58 -35.41 -4.32
N GLN A 350 25.87 -35.40 -3.94
CA GLN A 350 26.87 -34.40 -4.34
C GLN A 350 26.99 -34.13 -5.86
N TYR A 351 26.62 -35.10 -6.70
CA TYR A 351 26.62 -34.95 -8.16
C TYR A 351 25.32 -34.42 -8.73
N SER A 352 24.29 -34.26 -7.91
CA SER A 352 22.96 -33.89 -8.37
C SER A 352 22.52 -32.51 -7.86
N LEU A 353 23.15 -31.99 -6.82
CA LEU A 353 22.91 -30.66 -6.27
C LEU A 353 23.32 -29.53 -7.24
N TYR A 354 22.39 -28.61 -7.52
CA TYR A 354 22.62 -27.40 -8.35
C TYR A 354 22.72 -26.13 -7.51
N ASN A 355 21.95 -26.02 -6.44
CA ASN A 355 21.83 -24.78 -5.66
C ASN A 355 22.06 -25.08 -4.17
N LEU A 356 23.00 -24.35 -3.57
CA LEU A 356 23.31 -24.44 -2.15
C LEU A 356 23.38 -23.05 -1.52
N ASP A 357 22.54 -22.80 -0.51
CA ASP A 357 22.59 -21.60 0.32
C ASP A 357 22.80 -21.98 1.78
N LEU A 358 24.01 -21.69 2.27
CA LEU A 358 24.40 -21.85 3.68
C LEU A 358 24.62 -20.50 4.35
N SER A 359 24.24 -19.39 3.71
CA SER A 359 24.44 -18.05 4.26
C SER A 359 23.68 -17.85 5.58
N GLY A 360 24.17 -17.00 6.46
CA GLY A 360 23.55 -16.72 7.75
C GLY A 360 24.56 -16.34 8.81
N LYS A 361 24.27 -15.25 9.53
CA LYS A 361 25.18 -14.71 10.55
C LYS A 361 25.49 -15.70 11.69
N LEU A 362 24.62 -16.67 11.95
CA LEU A 362 24.81 -17.65 13.03
C LEU A 362 25.26 -19.03 12.53
N ASN A 363 25.22 -19.28 11.22
CA ASN A 363 25.83 -20.47 10.65
C ASN A 363 27.36 -20.46 10.86
N GLY A 364 27.92 -21.66 10.93
CA GLY A 364 29.33 -21.94 11.07
C GLY A 364 30.14 -21.57 9.83
N VAL A 365 31.46 -21.61 9.97
CA VAL A 365 32.40 -21.28 8.89
C VAL A 365 32.44 -22.42 7.87
N VAL A 366 32.38 -22.08 6.58
CA VAL A 366 32.50 -23.05 5.48
C VAL A 366 33.59 -22.60 4.51
N SER A 367 34.56 -23.47 4.23
CA SER A 367 35.58 -23.19 3.22
C SER A 367 35.06 -23.54 1.83
N LEU A 368 35.40 -22.73 0.81
CA LEU A 368 35.12 -23.07 -0.59
C LEU A 368 35.74 -24.42 -0.99
N GLN A 369 36.92 -24.74 -0.43
CA GLN A 369 37.63 -25.98 -0.68
C GLN A 369 36.91 -27.22 -0.13
N ASP A 370 36.04 -27.08 0.87
CA ASP A 370 35.25 -28.19 1.42
C ASP A 370 34.12 -28.61 0.46
N LEU A 371 33.73 -27.72 -0.45
CA LEU A 371 32.63 -27.92 -1.41
C LEU A 371 33.11 -28.41 -2.79
N ARG A 372 34.42 -28.64 -2.97
CA ARG A 372 35.03 -29.00 -4.27
C ARG A 372 34.48 -30.27 -4.93
N GLN A 373 33.86 -31.17 -4.16
CA GLN A 373 33.25 -32.41 -4.68
C GLN A 373 31.92 -32.17 -5.42
N MET A 374 31.29 -30.99 -5.25
CA MET A 374 29.99 -30.64 -5.85
C MET A 374 30.14 -30.17 -7.30
N ARG A 375 30.37 -31.12 -8.23
CA ARG A 375 30.75 -30.81 -9.62
C ARG A 375 29.69 -30.07 -10.44
N ASN A 376 28.40 -30.22 -10.10
CA ASN A 376 27.29 -29.65 -10.86
C ASN A 376 26.71 -28.37 -10.25
N LEU A 377 27.37 -27.81 -9.23
CA LEU A 377 26.90 -26.63 -8.53
C LEU A 377 26.86 -25.41 -9.47
N ARG A 378 25.73 -24.70 -9.48
CA ARG A 378 25.47 -23.52 -10.32
C ARG A 378 25.26 -22.26 -9.49
N TYR A 379 24.60 -22.39 -8.35
CA TYR A 379 24.36 -21.33 -7.38
C TYR A 379 25.01 -21.69 -6.05
N LEU A 380 25.85 -20.79 -5.54
CA LEU A 380 26.46 -20.91 -4.24
C LEU A 380 26.33 -19.60 -3.46
N SER A 381 25.76 -19.69 -2.26
CA SER A 381 25.69 -18.58 -1.32
C SER A 381 26.30 -18.98 0.02
N LEU A 382 27.31 -18.21 0.42
CA LEU A 382 28.04 -18.40 1.66
C LEU A 382 28.10 -17.10 2.46
N SER A 383 28.13 -17.27 3.77
CA SER A 383 28.53 -16.22 4.71
C SER A 383 29.59 -16.78 5.65
N LYS A 384 30.52 -15.94 6.09
CA LYS A 384 31.68 -16.33 6.91
C LYS A 384 32.54 -17.40 6.25
N MET A 385 33.53 -16.92 5.51
CA MET A 385 34.62 -17.75 5.03
C MET A 385 35.79 -17.72 6.03
N PRO A 386 36.64 -18.76 6.05
CA PRO A 386 37.84 -18.76 6.87
C PRO A 386 38.91 -17.78 6.34
N GLN A 387 38.92 -17.54 5.02
CA GLN A 387 39.84 -16.64 4.34
C GLN A 387 39.22 -15.23 4.23
N ASP A 388 40.06 -14.19 4.35
CA ASP A 388 39.66 -12.78 4.16
C ASP A 388 40.00 -12.24 2.75
N SER A 389 40.54 -13.09 1.87
CA SER A 389 40.84 -12.74 0.49
C SER A 389 40.43 -13.85 -0.47
N LEU A 390 40.06 -13.47 -1.70
CA LEU A 390 39.81 -14.42 -2.78
C LEU A 390 41.02 -14.51 -3.71
N SER A 391 41.49 -15.73 -3.93
CA SER A 391 42.66 -16.08 -4.72
C SER A 391 42.36 -17.24 -5.68
N PRO A 392 43.23 -17.50 -6.68
CA PRO A 392 43.04 -18.61 -7.61
C PRO A 392 42.96 -19.99 -6.93
N ASP A 393 43.67 -20.15 -5.80
CA ASP A 393 43.77 -21.41 -5.06
C ASP A 393 42.44 -21.77 -4.37
N ASP A 394 41.60 -20.79 -4.04
CA ASP A 394 40.31 -21.02 -3.37
C ASP A 394 39.33 -21.82 -4.25
N PHE A 395 39.47 -21.72 -5.57
CA PHE A 395 38.64 -22.44 -6.56
C PHE A 395 39.37 -23.62 -7.22
N LEU A 396 40.50 -24.07 -6.69
CA LEU A 396 41.20 -25.25 -7.21
C LEU A 396 40.26 -26.48 -7.16
N GLU A 397 40.22 -27.25 -8.24
CA GLU A 397 39.33 -28.41 -8.43
C GLU A 397 37.81 -28.12 -8.41
N PHE A 398 37.40 -26.86 -8.33
CA PHE A 398 35.99 -26.48 -8.38
C PHE A 398 35.40 -26.74 -9.79
N GLY A 399 34.11 -27.06 -9.85
CA GLY A 399 33.42 -27.28 -11.13
C GLY A 399 33.38 -26.01 -11.99
N ILE A 400 33.51 -26.16 -13.32
CA ILE A 400 33.44 -25.05 -14.29
C ILE A 400 32.01 -24.44 -14.38
N ASP A 401 31.01 -25.13 -13.84
CA ASP A 401 29.59 -24.84 -14.06
C ASP A 401 28.97 -23.79 -13.12
N VAL A 402 29.73 -23.23 -12.18
CA VAL A 402 29.25 -22.16 -11.29
C VAL A 402 28.88 -20.93 -12.12
N LYS A 403 27.63 -20.48 -11.97
CA LYS A 403 27.09 -19.32 -12.68
C LYS A 403 26.82 -18.15 -11.74
N GLU A 404 26.45 -18.44 -10.50
CA GLU A 404 26.05 -17.46 -9.50
C GLU A 404 26.83 -17.72 -8.21
N LEU A 405 27.58 -16.72 -7.76
CA LEU A 405 28.37 -16.80 -6.53
C LEU A 405 28.07 -15.57 -5.66
N HIS A 406 27.57 -15.85 -4.46
CA HIS A 406 27.24 -14.87 -3.45
C HIS A 406 28.12 -15.10 -2.24
N ILE A 407 28.99 -14.14 -1.96
CA ILE A 407 29.85 -14.13 -0.77
C ILE A 407 29.50 -12.84 -0.05
N THR A 408 28.56 -12.93 0.88
CA THR A 408 28.05 -11.77 1.63
C THR A 408 28.38 -11.94 3.11
N GLN A 409 28.58 -10.85 3.85
CA GLN A 409 28.84 -10.90 5.30
C GLN A 409 29.99 -11.84 5.69
N SER A 410 31.02 -11.92 4.84
CA SER A 410 32.16 -12.85 5.01
C SER A 410 33.43 -12.17 5.46
N ASN A 411 33.37 -10.87 5.80
CA ASN A 411 34.53 -10.03 6.10
C ASN A 411 35.59 -10.06 4.98
N LEU A 412 35.16 -10.21 3.73
CA LEU A 412 36.08 -10.21 2.59
C LEU A 412 36.77 -8.85 2.48
N ASN A 413 38.10 -8.85 2.52
CA ASN A 413 38.95 -7.67 2.57
C ASN A 413 39.66 -7.39 1.24
N SER A 414 40.03 -8.41 0.45
CA SER A 414 40.66 -8.19 -0.86
C SER A 414 40.32 -9.23 -1.92
N ILE A 415 40.31 -8.81 -3.19
CA ILE A 415 40.17 -9.70 -4.35
C ILE A 415 41.45 -9.64 -5.16
N LYS A 416 42.17 -10.77 -5.25
CA LYS A 416 43.49 -10.86 -5.90
C LYS A 416 43.38 -11.00 -7.41
N SER A 417 44.45 -10.67 -8.13
CA SER A 417 44.54 -10.91 -9.57
C SER A 417 44.24 -12.36 -9.95
N HIS A 418 43.48 -12.54 -11.03
CA HIS A 418 43.09 -13.86 -11.57
C HIS A 418 42.32 -14.77 -10.58
N ALA A 419 41.65 -14.22 -9.55
CA ALA A 419 40.94 -15.01 -8.54
C ALA A 419 39.98 -16.07 -9.12
N PHE A 420 39.38 -15.82 -10.29
CA PHE A 420 38.39 -16.69 -10.92
C PHE A 420 38.98 -17.64 -11.99
N THR A 421 40.28 -17.95 -11.95
CA THR A 421 40.98 -18.76 -12.96
C THR A 421 40.29 -20.10 -13.28
N HIS A 422 39.74 -20.76 -12.25
CA HIS A 422 39.10 -22.07 -12.36
C HIS A 422 37.58 -22.01 -12.62
N VAL A 423 36.95 -20.84 -12.42
CA VAL A 423 35.48 -20.64 -12.49
C VAL A 423 35.11 -19.56 -13.52
N ARG A 424 35.57 -19.75 -14.76
CA ARG A 424 35.43 -18.76 -15.85
C ARG A 424 33.99 -18.56 -16.34
N GLY A 425 33.08 -19.47 -15.99
CA GLY A 425 31.67 -19.47 -16.43
C GLY A 425 30.71 -18.56 -15.64
N ILE A 426 31.21 -17.86 -14.62
CA ILE A 426 30.39 -17.03 -13.73
C ILE A 426 29.71 -15.90 -14.48
N LYS A 427 28.41 -15.72 -14.22
CA LYS A 427 27.57 -14.69 -14.81
C LYS A 427 27.12 -13.65 -13.79
N TYR A 428 26.98 -14.03 -12.52
CA TYR A 428 26.50 -13.17 -11.45
C TYR A 428 27.43 -13.28 -10.25
N LEU A 429 27.98 -12.14 -9.83
CA LEU A 429 28.79 -12.00 -8.62
C LEU A 429 28.12 -11.04 -7.65
N ASP A 430 27.97 -11.47 -6.42
CA ASP A 430 27.50 -10.63 -5.32
C ASP A 430 28.48 -10.67 -4.14
N PHE A 431 29.12 -9.52 -3.91
CA PHE A 431 30.03 -9.28 -2.80
C PHE A 431 29.48 -8.23 -1.83
N SER A 432 28.17 -7.97 -1.86
CA SER A 432 27.53 -7.00 -0.98
C SER A 432 27.75 -7.32 0.51
N GLU A 433 27.71 -6.31 1.36
CA GLU A 433 27.87 -6.46 2.82
C GLU A 433 29.24 -7.07 3.23
N ASN A 434 30.32 -6.63 2.60
CA ASN A 434 31.70 -6.97 2.99
C ASN A 434 32.48 -5.70 3.38
N SER A 435 33.81 -5.78 3.45
CA SER A 435 34.68 -4.65 3.82
C SER A 435 35.94 -4.63 2.96
N ILE A 436 35.74 -4.70 1.64
CA ILE A 436 36.80 -4.83 0.65
C ILE A 436 37.63 -3.54 0.61
N SER A 437 38.89 -3.62 1.01
CA SER A 437 39.82 -2.48 1.02
C SER A 437 40.65 -2.35 -0.26
N SER A 438 40.82 -3.44 -1.02
CA SER A 438 41.56 -3.45 -2.29
C SER A 438 41.03 -4.47 -3.29
N ILE A 439 40.91 -4.06 -4.56
CA ILE A 439 40.63 -4.94 -5.71
C ILE A 439 41.78 -4.78 -6.69
N ASP A 440 42.48 -5.86 -7.02
CA ASP A 440 43.61 -5.81 -7.97
C ASP A 440 43.12 -5.49 -9.40
N ASP A 441 43.98 -4.91 -10.24
CA ASP A 441 43.64 -4.48 -11.61
C ASP A 441 43.17 -5.65 -12.50
N ASP A 442 43.70 -6.86 -12.29
CA ASP A 442 43.37 -8.07 -13.06
C ASP A 442 42.46 -9.04 -12.29
N ALA A 443 41.78 -8.57 -11.24
CA ALA A 443 40.92 -9.42 -10.41
C ALA A 443 39.82 -10.15 -11.20
N PHE A 444 39.22 -9.49 -12.19
CA PHE A 444 38.10 -10.01 -12.99
C PHE A 444 38.48 -10.40 -14.43
N SER A 445 39.78 -10.51 -14.75
CA SER A 445 40.26 -10.77 -16.12
C SER A 445 39.62 -12.03 -16.74
N GLU A 446 39.52 -13.09 -15.94
CA GLU A 446 39.09 -14.42 -16.39
C GLU A 446 37.59 -14.52 -16.63
N VAL A 447 36.78 -13.70 -15.94
CA VAL A 447 35.30 -13.70 -16.03
C VAL A 447 34.74 -12.52 -16.82
N GLY A 448 35.59 -11.59 -17.30
CA GLY A 448 35.12 -10.39 -18.00
C GLY A 448 34.30 -10.65 -19.27
N HIS A 449 34.45 -11.84 -19.88
CA HIS A 449 33.70 -12.27 -21.06
C HIS A 449 32.35 -12.92 -20.72
N SER A 450 32.13 -13.40 -19.50
CA SER A 450 30.93 -14.14 -19.08
C SER A 450 30.06 -13.35 -18.09
N LEU A 451 30.67 -12.45 -17.31
CA LEU A 451 30.01 -11.69 -16.25
C LEU A 451 28.96 -10.72 -16.81
N LEU A 452 27.73 -10.85 -16.31
CA LEU A 452 26.58 -10.02 -16.67
C LEU A 452 26.19 -9.08 -15.54
N THR A 453 26.35 -9.50 -14.29
CA THR A 453 26.00 -8.73 -13.10
C THR A 453 27.12 -8.76 -12.08
N LEU A 454 27.46 -7.57 -11.57
CA LEU A 454 28.38 -7.39 -10.45
C LEU A 454 27.72 -6.51 -9.39
N LYS A 455 27.52 -7.07 -8.19
CA LYS A 455 27.02 -6.35 -7.03
C LYS A 455 28.11 -6.17 -5.98
N LEU A 456 28.34 -4.91 -5.62
CA LEU A 456 29.29 -4.44 -4.62
C LEU A 456 28.59 -3.45 -3.67
N SER A 457 27.31 -3.65 -3.40
CA SER A 457 26.53 -2.73 -2.55
C SER A 457 26.94 -2.85 -1.09
N HIS A 458 27.33 -1.75 -0.46
CA HIS A 458 27.93 -1.75 0.88
C HIS A 458 29.07 -2.77 1.03
N ALA A 459 29.88 -2.92 -0.02
CA ALA A 459 30.96 -3.91 -0.05
C ALA A 459 32.34 -3.30 0.18
N LEU A 460 32.50 -2.01 -0.12
CA LEU A 460 33.81 -1.35 -0.14
C LEU A 460 34.12 -0.70 1.21
N SER A 461 35.37 -0.81 1.63
CA SER A 461 35.90 -0.08 2.77
C SER A 461 36.03 1.41 2.45
N SER A 462 36.03 2.24 3.50
CA SER A 462 36.28 3.70 3.43
C SER A 462 37.63 4.09 2.77
N SER A 463 38.54 3.14 2.55
CA SER A 463 39.78 3.33 1.79
C SER A 463 39.54 3.58 0.30
N ILE A 464 38.47 3.05 -0.28
CA ILE A 464 38.16 3.19 -1.72
C ILE A 464 37.23 4.39 -1.90
N LYS A 465 37.83 5.55 -2.20
CA LYS A 465 37.10 6.81 -2.44
C LYS A 465 36.81 7.07 -3.92
N ASP A 466 37.58 6.46 -4.81
CA ASP A 466 37.42 6.61 -6.26
C ASP A 466 36.88 5.30 -6.84
N LEU A 467 36.05 5.42 -7.87
CA LEU A 467 35.52 4.25 -8.57
C LEU A 467 36.68 3.41 -9.17
N PRO A 468 36.77 2.09 -8.88
CA PRO A 468 37.89 1.23 -9.30
C PRO A 468 37.78 0.82 -10.78
N ASN A 469 37.82 1.81 -11.67
CA ASN A 469 37.60 1.65 -13.11
C ASN A 469 38.63 0.73 -13.81
N LYS A 470 39.86 0.61 -13.29
CA LYS A 470 40.91 -0.27 -13.83
C LYS A 470 40.52 -1.74 -13.76
N SER A 471 40.03 -2.19 -12.61
CA SER A 471 39.58 -3.57 -12.37
C SER A 471 38.38 -3.96 -13.24
N PHE A 472 37.61 -2.98 -13.72
CA PHE A 472 36.42 -3.22 -14.55
C PHE A 472 36.69 -3.18 -16.05
N LYS A 473 37.93 -2.88 -16.48
CA LYS A 473 38.29 -2.73 -17.89
C LYS A 473 37.96 -3.96 -18.75
N THR A 474 38.03 -5.15 -18.17
CA THR A 474 37.80 -6.43 -18.89
C THR A 474 36.32 -6.82 -18.96
N LEU A 475 35.43 -6.16 -18.21
CA LEU A 475 34.01 -6.52 -18.04
C LEU A 475 33.12 -6.06 -19.21
N THR A 476 33.52 -6.39 -20.43
CA THR A 476 32.88 -5.88 -21.66
C THR A 476 31.45 -6.38 -21.90
N ASN A 477 31.04 -7.48 -21.27
CA ASN A 477 29.69 -8.04 -21.36
C ASN A 477 28.77 -7.66 -20.18
N LEU A 478 29.27 -6.87 -19.22
CA LEU A 478 28.52 -6.47 -18.03
C LEU A 478 27.27 -5.68 -18.44
N GLN A 479 26.13 -6.07 -17.88
CA GLN A 479 24.82 -5.45 -18.12
C GLN A 479 24.31 -4.70 -16.90
N TYR A 480 24.69 -5.15 -15.70
CA TYR A 480 24.24 -4.55 -14.45
C TYR A 480 25.42 -4.39 -13.47
N LEU A 481 25.64 -3.15 -13.04
CA LEU A 481 26.63 -2.79 -12.04
C LEU A 481 25.94 -2.09 -10.87
N ASP A 482 26.03 -2.68 -9.69
CA ASP A 482 25.54 -2.11 -8.43
C ASP A 482 26.73 -1.82 -7.51
N MET A 483 26.96 -0.54 -7.26
CA MET A 483 27.94 -0.02 -6.32
C MET A 483 27.27 0.94 -5.32
N SER A 484 25.98 0.76 -5.06
CA SER A 484 25.21 1.57 -4.13
C SER A 484 25.71 1.45 -2.68
N ASN A 485 25.35 2.41 -1.84
CA ASN A 485 25.61 2.36 -0.39
C ASN A 485 27.11 2.18 -0.04
N ASN A 486 27.99 2.82 -0.80
CA ASN A 486 29.44 2.87 -0.55
C ASN A 486 29.84 4.32 -0.21
N LYS A 487 31.16 4.60 -0.18
CA LYS A 487 31.72 5.92 0.16
C LYS A 487 32.50 6.53 -1.02
N ILE A 488 32.01 6.30 -2.24
CA ILE A 488 32.66 6.77 -3.48
C ILE A 488 32.40 8.27 -3.63
N ARG A 489 33.47 9.06 -3.82
CA ARG A 489 33.44 10.52 -3.95
C ARG A 489 33.64 11.01 -5.38
N SER A 490 34.44 10.28 -6.16
CA SER A 490 34.80 10.73 -7.49
C SER A 490 34.79 9.58 -8.50
N MET A 491 34.49 9.97 -9.75
CA MET A 491 34.53 9.10 -10.92
C MET A 491 35.17 9.87 -12.09
N SER A 492 36.02 9.20 -12.85
CA SER A 492 36.61 9.78 -14.07
C SER A 492 35.60 9.79 -15.22
N ASP A 493 35.86 10.62 -16.23
CA ASP A 493 35.14 10.65 -17.53
C ASP A 493 35.26 9.34 -18.33
N THR A 494 36.19 8.46 -17.95
CA THR A 494 36.46 7.16 -18.57
C THR A 494 35.97 5.97 -17.74
N SER A 495 35.28 6.22 -16.63
CA SER A 495 34.90 5.17 -15.65
C SER A 495 34.15 3.98 -16.25
N PHE A 496 33.26 4.23 -17.22
CA PHE A 496 32.41 3.20 -17.83
C PHE A 496 32.78 2.90 -19.29
N HIS A 497 33.87 3.49 -19.81
CA HIS A 497 34.23 3.46 -21.23
C HIS A 497 34.30 2.05 -21.84
N PHE A 498 34.69 1.04 -21.05
CA PHE A 498 34.80 -0.35 -21.51
C PHE A 498 33.53 -1.18 -21.34
N LEU A 499 32.51 -0.69 -20.62
CA LEU A 499 31.27 -1.40 -20.30
C LEU A 499 30.22 -1.22 -21.41
N LYS A 500 30.53 -1.68 -22.62
CA LYS A 500 29.74 -1.40 -23.85
C LYS A 500 28.32 -1.97 -23.87
N ARG A 501 28.03 -2.96 -23.02
CA ARG A 501 26.71 -3.63 -22.94
C ARG A 501 25.95 -3.28 -21.66
N ILE A 502 26.41 -2.27 -20.93
CA ILE A 502 25.80 -1.86 -19.68
C ILE A 502 24.38 -1.33 -19.92
N LYS A 503 23.44 -1.85 -19.16
CA LYS A 503 22.02 -1.48 -19.20
C LYS A 503 21.61 -0.69 -17.95
N ARG A 504 22.18 -1.02 -16.79
CA ARG A 504 21.82 -0.41 -15.51
C ARG A 504 23.07 -0.14 -14.67
N ILE A 505 23.15 1.08 -14.16
CA ILE A 505 24.21 1.52 -13.23
C ILE A 505 23.53 2.07 -11.98
N GLU A 506 23.90 1.53 -10.83
CA GLU A 506 23.43 1.95 -9.51
C GLU A 506 24.58 2.47 -8.66
N LEU A 507 24.50 3.77 -8.37
CA LEU A 507 25.48 4.52 -7.58
C LEU A 507 24.80 5.35 -6.49
N GLN A 508 23.53 5.07 -6.19
CA GLN A 508 22.80 5.72 -5.12
C GLN A 508 23.48 5.52 -3.76
N ASP A 509 23.26 6.46 -2.84
CA ASP A 509 23.84 6.43 -1.49
C ASP A 509 25.38 6.37 -1.48
N ASN A 510 26.01 7.22 -2.28
CA ASN A 510 27.46 7.49 -2.27
C ASN A 510 27.73 8.97 -1.94
N GLU A 511 28.97 9.42 -2.08
CA GLU A 511 29.41 10.80 -1.83
C GLU A 511 29.82 11.50 -3.14
N ILE A 512 29.25 11.10 -4.28
CA ILE A 512 29.68 11.59 -5.61
C ILE A 512 29.31 13.07 -5.76
N SER A 513 30.29 13.92 -6.04
CA SER A 513 30.10 15.38 -6.09
C SER A 513 29.79 15.95 -7.49
N GLU A 514 30.14 15.23 -8.57
CA GLU A 514 29.95 15.70 -9.95
C GLU A 514 29.83 14.56 -10.96
N ILE A 515 29.07 14.81 -12.03
CA ILE A 515 29.06 13.98 -13.25
C ILE A 515 29.76 14.77 -14.35
N ARG A 516 30.94 14.31 -14.78
CA ARG A 516 31.72 15.01 -15.80
C ARG A 516 31.18 14.74 -17.20
N LYS A 517 31.32 15.73 -18.08
CA LYS A 517 31.12 15.53 -19.52
C LYS A 517 32.00 14.38 -20.02
N GLY A 518 31.40 13.43 -20.72
CA GLY A 518 32.09 12.27 -21.27
C GLY A 518 32.01 11.00 -20.40
N THR A 519 31.54 11.08 -19.15
CA THR A 519 31.25 9.89 -18.33
C THR A 519 30.24 8.98 -19.02
N PHE A 520 29.19 9.57 -19.62
CA PHE A 520 28.25 8.88 -20.49
C PHE A 520 28.43 9.40 -21.92
N GLN A 521 28.55 8.46 -22.87
CA GLN A 521 28.78 8.74 -24.29
C GLN A 521 27.79 7.89 -25.10
N GLY A 522 26.96 8.52 -25.93
CA GLY A 522 25.86 7.85 -26.65
C GLY A 522 26.30 6.79 -27.66
N ASP A 523 27.49 6.94 -28.23
CA ASP A 523 28.12 5.96 -29.14
C ASP A 523 28.60 4.70 -28.42
N ILE A 524 29.04 4.82 -27.16
CA ILE A 524 29.52 3.70 -26.33
C ILE A 524 28.39 3.07 -25.53
N HIS A 525 27.59 3.88 -24.84
CA HIS A 525 26.58 3.45 -23.87
C HIS A 525 25.17 3.42 -24.49
N SER A 526 25.09 3.05 -25.76
CA SER A 526 23.82 3.00 -26.51
C SER A 526 22.80 2.00 -25.96
N THR A 527 23.23 1.05 -25.12
CA THR A 527 22.39 0.04 -24.47
C THR A 527 21.93 0.41 -23.06
N LEU A 528 22.36 1.56 -22.54
CA LEU A 528 22.04 2.02 -21.19
C LEU A 528 20.56 2.37 -21.09
N GLU A 529 19.83 1.70 -20.21
CA GLU A 529 18.39 1.81 -20.00
C GLU A 529 18.04 2.63 -18.74
N SER A 530 18.89 2.57 -17.70
CA SER A 530 18.67 3.25 -16.41
C SER A 530 19.98 3.65 -15.72
N VAL A 531 19.97 4.83 -15.09
CA VAL A 531 21.02 5.30 -14.19
C VAL A 531 20.43 5.82 -12.88
N ASP A 532 21.00 5.38 -11.76
CA ASP A 532 20.63 5.85 -10.43
C ASP A 532 21.80 6.50 -9.70
N PHE A 533 21.64 7.79 -9.43
CA PHE A 533 22.56 8.64 -8.67
C PHE A 533 21.86 9.28 -7.47
N ALA A 534 20.73 8.75 -7.01
CA ALA A 534 20.00 9.32 -5.89
C ALA A 534 20.85 9.37 -4.61
N PHE A 535 20.56 10.33 -3.72
CA PHE A 535 21.26 10.47 -2.44
C PHE A 535 22.80 10.55 -2.58
N ASN A 536 23.26 11.36 -3.53
CA ASN A 536 24.68 11.73 -3.69
C ASN A 536 24.86 13.23 -3.38
N GLN A 537 26.02 13.80 -3.71
CA GLN A 537 26.37 15.20 -3.44
C GLN A 537 26.52 16.01 -4.73
N ILE A 538 25.85 15.60 -5.82
CA ILE A 538 26.00 16.24 -7.13
C ILE A 538 25.46 17.68 -7.03
N SER A 539 26.29 18.67 -7.34
CA SER A 539 25.92 20.08 -7.15
C SER A 539 25.49 20.82 -8.42
N HIS A 540 25.88 20.33 -9.59
CA HIS A 540 25.69 21.03 -10.87
C HIS A 540 25.58 20.05 -12.03
N LEU A 541 24.63 20.30 -12.95
CA LEU A 541 24.50 19.57 -14.21
C LEU A 541 25.00 20.44 -15.36
N GLN A 542 26.14 20.05 -15.93
CA GLN A 542 26.81 20.79 -17.00
C GLN A 542 26.17 20.52 -18.37
N THR A 543 26.44 21.41 -19.33
CA THR A 543 26.08 21.20 -20.73
C THR A 543 26.66 19.89 -21.26
N HIS A 544 25.81 19.06 -21.85
CA HIS A 544 26.11 17.71 -22.36
C HIS A 544 26.45 16.66 -21.28
N THR A 545 25.77 16.69 -20.14
CA THR A 545 25.91 15.63 -19.12
C THR A 545 25.25 14.32 -19.59
N PHE A 546 24.02 14.37 -20.12
CA PHE A 546 23.29 13.22 -20.67
C PHE A 546 22.88 13.50 -22.11
N VAL A 547 23.57 12.88 -23.07
CA VAL A 547 23.41 13.18 -24.50
C VAL A 547 23.44 11.90 -25.34
N ASP A 548 22.52 11.83 -26.31
CA ASP A 548 22.44 10.79 -27.34
C ASP A 548 22.32 9.34 -26.78
N LEU A 549 21.80 9.19 -25.56
CA LEU A 549 21.57 7.88 -24.94
C LEU A 549 20.29 7.23 -25.49
N SER A 550 20.40 6.51 -26.61
CA SER A 550 19.23 6.05 -27.38
C SER A 550 18.29 5.05 -26.66
N ALA A 551 18.80 4.29 -25.68
CA ALA A 551 18.03 3.30 -24.93
C ALA A 551 17.57 3.76 -23.55
N ILE A 552 18.01 4.94 -23.07
CA ILE A 552 17.74 5.38 -21.69
C ILE A 552 16.24 5.63 -21.53
N THR A 553 15.69 5.17 -20.42
CA THR A 553 14.28 5.32 -20.07
C THR A 553 14.08 6.05 -18.74
N PHE A 554 15.07 5.98 -17.85
CA PHE A 554 14.99 6.46 -16.48
C PHE A 554 16.32 7.09 -16.03
N ILE A 555 16.24 8.31 -15.49
CA ILE A 555 17.37 8.99 -14.85
C ILE A 555 16.92 9.44 -13.45
N ASN A 556 17.58 8.92 -12.42
CA ASN A 556 17.31 9.28 -11.03
C ASN A 556 18.46 10.11 -10.44
N LEU A 557 18.16 11.36 -10.11
CA LEU A 557 19.04 12.34 -9.48
C LEU A 557 18.40 12.91 -8.21
N LYS A 558 17.42 12.20 -7.65
CA LYS A 558 16.72 12.56 -6.41
C LYS A 558 17.72 12.82 -5.28
N ASP A 559 17.40 13.79 -4.42
CA ASP A 559 18.10 14.00 -3.16
C ASP A 559 19.60 14.30 -3.26
N ASN A 560 20.02 14.95 -4.34
CA ASN A 560 21.36 15.52 -4.51
C ASN A 560 21.41 16.99 -4.03
N MET A 561 22.49 17.69 -4.38
CA MET A 561 22.72 19.11 -4.05
C MET A 561 22.62 20.02 -5.29
N ILE A 562 21.91 19.58 -6.34
CA ILE A 562 21.91 20.24 -7.64
C ILE A 562 21.26 21.61 -7.47
N ASN A 563 22.01 22.68 -7.70
CA ASN A 563 21.49 24.05 -7.58
C ASN A 563 21.22 24.74 -8.93
N LYS A 564 21.85 24.24 -9.99
CA LYS A 564 21.77 24.80 -11.34
C LYS A 564 21.82 23.70 -12.41
N ILE A 565 21.04 23.89 -13.46
CA ILE A 565 21.05 23.05 -14.67
C ILE A 565 21.41 23.93 -15.87
N ASP A 566 22.54 23.65 -16.51
CA ASP A 566 22.99 24.39 -17.68
C ASP A 566 22.21 23.99 -18.95
N ARG A 567 22.29 24.86 -19.98
CA ARG A 567 21.71 24.60 -21.30
C ARG A 567 22.16 23.24 -21.85
N ARG A 568 21.24 22.50 -22.48
CA ARG A 568 21.49 21.18 -23.10
C ARG A 568 22.17 20.18 -22.16
N ALA A 569 21.81 20.21 -20.87
CA ALA A 569 22.26 19.19 -19.94
C ALA A 569 21.64 17.82 -20.28
N PHE A 570 20.39 17.82 -20.76
CA PHE A 570 19.66 16.65 -21.26
C PHE A 570 19.31 16.85 -22.74
N MET A 571 19.86 16.00 -23.62
CA MET A 571 19.67 16.19 -25.06
C MET A 571 19.54 14.86 -25.83
N ASN A 572 18.62 14.82 -26.80
CA ASN A 572 18.46 13.73 -27.79
C ASN A 572 18.28 12.33 -27.20
N MET A 573 17.33 12.16 -26.27
CA MET A 573 17.03 10.86 -25.66
C MET A 573 15.60 10.43 -26.02
N ASN A 574 15.49 9.69 -27.11
CA ASN A 574 14.20 9.38 -27.75
C ASN A 574 13.31 8.43 -26.95
N ARG A 575 13.83 7.72 -25.95
CA ARG A 575 13.08 6.76 -25.13
C ARG A 575 12.98 7.15 -23.66
N LEU A 576 13.54 8.31 -23.30
CA LEU A 576 13.56 8.77 -21.91
C LEU A 576 12.15 9.11 -21.49
N LYS A 577 11.63 8.40 -20.50
CA LYS A 577 10.27 8.56 -19.98
C LYS A 577 10.23 9.36 -18.70
N TYR A 578 11.28 9.21 -17.86
CA TYR A 578 11.26 9.73 -16.50
C TYR A 578 12.58 10.37 -16.09
N ILE A 579 12.48 11.55 -15.51
CA ILE A 579 13.59 12.28 -14.87
C ILE A 579 13.16 12.65 -13.44
N ASN A 580 13.95 12.23 -12.44
CA ASN A 580 13.75 12.63 -11.05
C ASN A 580 14.83 13.58 -10.58
N LEU A 581 14.45 14.80 -10.26
CA LEU A 581 15.27 15.84 -9.67
C LEU A 581 14.69 16.33 -8.33
N ARG A 582 13.79 15.53 -7.72
CA ARG A 582 13.13 15.83 -6.45
C ARG A 582 14.14 16.02 -5.32
N GLY A 583 13.86 16.95 -4.40
CA GLY A 583 14.64 17.06 -3.16
C GLY A 583 16.06 17.59 -3.36
N ASN A 584 16.28 18.35 -4.44
CA ASN A 584 17.53 19.02 -4.74
C ASN A 584 17.49 20.49 -4.26
N GLU A 585 18.46 21.28 -4.70
CA GLU A 585 18.65 22.68 -4.32
C GLU A 585 18.42 23.62 -5.51
N ILE A 586 17.65 23.18 -6.52
CA ILE A 586 17.54 23.83 -7.83
C ILE A 586 16.94 25.21 -7.66
N LYS A 587 17.67 26.24 -8.11
CA LYS A 587 17.22 27.63 -8.17
C LYS A 587 16.94 28.06 -9.60
N ASP A 588 17.89 27.75 -10.48
CA ASP A 588 17.91 28.23 -11.86
C ASP A 588 18.02 27.04 -12.83
N ILE A 589 17.10 26.98 -13.79
CA ILE A 589 17.13 26.06 -14.94
C ILE A 589 17.34 26.92 -16.18
N ALA A 590 18.43 26.70 -16.90
CA ALA A 590 18.72 27.48 -18.11
C ALA A 590 17.71 27.17 -19.24
N ASP A 591 17.55 28.12 -20.15
CA ASP A 591 16.84 27.91 -21.43
C ASP A 591 17.43 26.71 -22.17
N GLU A 592 16.56 25.92 -22.82
CA GLU A 592 16.95 24.68 -23.52
C GLU A 592 17.74 23.69 -22.64
N ALA A 593 17.61 23.72 -21.31
CA ALA A 593 18.24 22.72 -20.43
C ALA A 593 17.81 21.30 -20.79
N PHE A 594 16.53 21.14 -21.17
CA PHE A 594 15.95 19.92 -21.70
C PHE A 594 15.64 20.12 -23.19
N GLN A 595 16.23 19.30 -24.07
CA GLN A 595 16.07 19.46 -25.51
C GLN A 595 15.88 18.12 -26.21
N ASN A 596 14.87 18.05 -27.11
CA ASN A 596 14.57 16.88 -27.93
C ASN A 596 14.41 15.59 -27.09
N LEU A 597 13.42 15.61 -26.20
CA LEU A 597 13.03 14.49 -25.33
C LEU A 597 11.58 14.08 -25.64
N PRO A 598 11.31 13.52 -26.83
CA PRO A 598 9.95 13.39 -27.35
C PRO A 598 9.05 12.48 -26.51
N ASP A 599 9.60 11.40 -25.93
CA ASP A 599 8.85 10.41 -25.15
C ASP A 599 8.84 10.72 -23.65
N LEU A 600 9.26 11.92 -23.22
CA LEU A 600 9.26 12.27 -21.80
C LEU A 600 7.82 12.35 -21.27
N GLU A 601 7.53 11.50 -20.29
CA GLU A 601 6.22 11.37 -19.67
C GLU A 601 6.15 12.12 -18.34
N PHE A 602 7.23 12.11 -17.56
CA PHE A 602 7.23 12.73 -16.23
C PHE A 602 8.57 13.34 -15.86
N LEU A 603 8.49 14.57 -15.35
CA LEU A 603 9.60 15.31 -14.78
C LEU A 603 9.25 15.71 -13.34
N ASP A 604 10.00 15.19 -12.37
CA ASP A 604 9.89 15.58 -10.96
C ASP A 604 10.94 16.63 -10.62
N ILE A 605 10.52 17.85 -10.34
CA ILE A 605 11.35 18.94 -9.82
C ILE A 605 10.79 19.49 -8.50
N ALA A 606 9.98 18.69 -7.79
CA ALA A 606 9.39 19.10 -6.53
C ALA A 606 10.42 19.12 -5.39
N TYR A 607 10.09 19.81 -4.29
CA TYR A 607 11.00 19.95 -3.13
C TYR A 607 12.36 20.54 -3.51
N ASN A 608 12.34 21.63 -4.28
CA ASN A 608 13.52 22.40 -4.70
C ASN A 608 13.44 23.84 -4.17
N LYS A 609 14.30 24.74 -4.66
CA LYS A 609 14.35 26.15 -4.23
C LYS A 609 14.08 27.12 -5.38
N MET A 610 13.26 26.71 -6.34
CA MET A 610 12.92 27.51 -7.50
C MET A 610 12.09 28.73 -7.08
N ASN A 611 12.46 29.91 -7.58
CA ASN A 611 11.71 31.15 -7.35
C ASN A 611 10.81 31.52 -8.54
N GLU A 612 11.11 30.96 -9.71
CA GLU A 612 10.38 31.13 -10.96
C GLU A 612 10.26 29.80 -11.69
N PHE A 613 9.28 29.70 -12.57
CA PHE A 613 9.10 28.58 -13.50
C PHE A 613 9.02 29.17 -14.91
N ASP A 614 9.88 28.74 -15.82
CA ASP A 614 9.89 29.22 -17.20
C ASP A 614 9.65 28.06 -18.18
N PHE A 615 8.79 28.28 -19.15
CA PHE A 615 8.52 27.32 -20.22
C PHE A 615 9.68 27.21 -21.21
N ALA A 616 10.59 28.20 -21.27
CA ALA A 616 11.74 28.21 -22.18
C ALA A 616 12.74 27.07 -21.93
N SER A 617 12.71 26.46 -20.75
CA SER A 617 13.52 25.29 -20.42
C SER A 617 13.06 24.00 -21.14
N PHE A 618 11.85 23.98 -21.73
CA PHE A 618 11.18 22.79 -22.24
C PHE A 618 10.94 22.80 -23.76
N ASP A 619 11.95 23.19 -24.54
CA ASP A 619 11.85 23.20 -26.01
C ASP A 619 11.82 21.78 -26.60
N GLN A 620 10.74 21.44 -27.31
CA GLN A 620 10.51 20.11 -27.91
C GLN A 620 10.61 18.94 -26.90
N VAL A 621 10.05 19.14 -25.71
CA VAL A 621 10.04 18.15 -24.63
C VAL A 621 8.65 17.54 -24.45
N GLY A 622 8.62 16.21 -24.36
CA GLY A 622 7.45 15.40 -24.07
C GLY A 622 6.41 15.34 -25.19
N THR A 623 5.39 14.51 -24.96
CA THR A 623 4.23 14.39 -25.87
C THR A 623 3.02 15.14 -25.33
N LEU A 624 2.17 15.63 -26.25
CA LEU A 624 0.84 16.19 -25.91
C LEU A 624 -0.08 15.18 -25.20
N ALA A 625 0.24 13.88 -25.28
CA ALA A 625 -0.57 12.82 -24.70
C ALA A 625 -0.29 12.63 -23.20
N ALA A 626 0.96 12.81 -22.75
CA ALA A 626 1.42 12.24 -21.49
C ALA A 626 2.24 13.17 -20.59
N PHE A 627 2.81 14.26 -21.10
CA PHE A 627 3.87 14.97 -20.37
C PHE A 627 3.35 15.68 -19.10
N LYS A 628 3.84 15.25 -17.94
CA LYS A 628 3.53 15.79 -16.62
C LYS A 628 4.77 16.40 -15.99
N VAL A 629 4.60 17.56 -15.34
CA VAL A 629 5.66 18.24 -14.59
C VAL A 629 5.18 18.49 -13.17
N ASN A 630 5.94 17.99 -12.20
CA ASN A 630 5.72 18.27 -10.79
C ASN A 630 6.73 19.30 -10.28
N ALA A 631 6.28 20.52 -10.02
CA ALA A 631 7.05 21.62 -9.45
C ALA A 631 6.51 22.05 -8.07
N SER A 632 5.81 21.16 -7.38
CA SER A 632 5.28 21.41 -6.03
C SER A 632 6.37 21.56 -4.97
N HIS A 633 6.03 22.13 -3.81
CA HIS A 633 6.98 22.32 -2.70
C HIS A 633 8.26 23.07 -3.11
N ASN A 634 8.10 24.15 -3.88
CA ASN A 634 9.17 25.06 -4.25
C ASN A 634 8.96 26.42 -3.54
N ARG A 635 9.63 27.47 -3.99
CA ARG A 635 9.52 28.84 -3.44
C ARG A 635 9.06 29.82 -4.50
N ILE A 636 8.23 29.35 -5.44
CA ILE A 636 7.79 30.18 -6.56
C ILE A 636 6.84 31.23 -6.01
N THR A 637 7.18 32.50 -6.19
CA THR A 637 6.37 33.62 -5.64
C THR A 637 5.50 34.29 -6.70
N LYS A 638 5.97 34.29 -7.95
CA LYS A 638 5.32 34.94 -9.08
C LYS A 638 5.54 34.12 -10.34
N LEU A 639 4.52 34.10 -11.19
CA LEU A 639 4.59 33.49 -12.52
C LEU A 639 4.59 34.61 -13.56
N SER A 640 5.74 34.89 -14.15
CA SER A 640 5.93 35.95 -15.15
C SER A 640 6.78 35.48 -16.32
N ILE A 641 6.54 36.04 -17.50
CA ILE A 641 7.35 35.75 -18.70
C ILE A 641 8.35 36.88 -18.92
N ASN A 642 9.65 36.58 -18.93
CA ASN A 642 10.69 37.55 -19.26
C ASN A 642 10.61 37.94 -20.75
N SER A 643 10.27 39.21 -21.02
CA SER A 643 9.84 39.72 -22.34
C SER A 643 10.94 39.85 -23.42
N SER A 644 12.02 39.07 -23.39
CA SER A 644 13.04 39.06 -24.47
C SER A 644 12.71 38.10 -25.62
N SER A 645 11.89 37.07 -25.37
CA SER A 645 11.45 36.05 -26.34
C SER A 645 9.96 36.18 -26.72
N PHE A 646 9.23 37.07 -26.05
CA PHE A 646 7.79 37.28 -26.25
C PHE A 646 7.56 38.72 -26.71
N THR A 647 7.40 38.96 -28.01
CA THR A 647 6.80 40.21 -28.47
C THR A 647 5.31 40.17 -28.14
N PRO A 648 4.79 41.12 -27.34
CA PRO A 648 3.35 41.22 -27.12
C PRO A 648 2.70 41.43 -28.49
N ALA A 649 1.73 40.60 -28.82
CA ALA A 649 0.94 40.76 -30.04
C ALA A 649 0.00 41.96 -29.87
N THR A 650 0.54 43.19 -29.93
CA THR A 650 -0.23 44.42 -30.12
C THR A 650 -0.57 44.67 -31.58
N SER A 651 -0.27 43.75 -32.50
CA SER A 651 -0.73 43.83 -33.90
C SER A 651 -1.37 42.54 -34.36
N MET A 652 -2.65 42.64 -34.71
CA MET A 652 -3.56 41.60 -35.20
C MET A 652 -3.21 41.05 -36.60
N TYR A 653 -1.93 41.06 -37.00
CA TYR A 653 -1.50 40.61 -38.32
C TYR A 653 -0.16 39.88 -38.25
N PHE A 654 -0.19 38.60 -38.65
CA PHE A 654 0.90 37.75 -39.13
C PHE A 654 2.34 38.21 -38.83
N SER A 655 3.00 37.54 -37.87
CA SER A 655 4.46 37.45 -37.84
C SER A 655 4.89 36.00 -37.66
N VAL A 656 5.45 35.45 -38.74
CA VAL A 656 6.12 34.16 -38.83
C VAL A 656 7.47 34.29 -38.11
N GLY A 657 7.51 33.88 -36.84
CA GLY A 657 8.70 33.84 -35.98
C GLY A 657 8.33 33.11 -34.69
N GLY A 658 8.99 31.99 -34.40
CA GLY A 658 8.53 30.90 -33.53
C GLY A 658 7.95 31.34 -32.18
N THR A 659 6.66 31.05 -31.97
CA THR A 659 6.02 31.13 -30.66
C THR A 659 6.47 29.93 -29.83
N LEU A 660 7.08 30.16 -28.67
CA LEU A 660 7.39 29.12 -27.68
C LEU A 660 6.10 28.31 -27.38
N GLN A 661 6.13 27.00 -27.63
CA GLN A 661 5.04 26.07 -27.33
C GLN A 661 5.58 24.92 -26.49
N SER A 662 4.84 24.53 -25.46
CA SER A 662 5.20 23.43 -24.56
C SER A 662 4.09 22.37 -24.53
N ASN A 663 4.50 21.10 -24.48
CA ASN A 663 3.58 19.95 -24.51
C ASN A 663 3.08 19.54 -23.11
N ILE A 664 3.34 20.34 -22.07
CA ILE A 664 2.92 20.04 -20.70
C ILE A 664 1.40 19.90 -20.63
N LYS A 665 0.95 18.71 -20.25
CA LYS A 665 -0.46 18.36 -20.11
C LYS A 665 -0.93 18.47 -18.65
N VAL A 666 -0.06 18.10 -17.72
CA VAL A 666 -0.32 18.16 -16.28
C VAL A 666 0.77 19.00 -15.64
N LEU A 667 0.38 20.08 -14.99
CA LEU A 667 1.30 20.95 -14.27
C LEU A 667 0.87 21.05 -12.82
N ASP A 668 1.75 20.61 -11.93
CA ASP A 668 1.57 20.72 -10.49
C ASP A 668 2.50 21.82 -9.94
N LEU A 669 1.88 22.89 -9.44
CA LEU A 669 2.50 24.05 -8.81
C LEU A 669 2.00 24.21 -7.36
N SER A 670 1.45 23.15 -6.77
CA SER A 670 0.94 23.17 -5.40
C SER A 670 2.04 23.41 -4.36
N TYR A 671 1.68 23.82 -3.15
CA TYR A 671 2.62 24.07 -2.06
C TYR A 671 3.78 25.00 -2.46
N ASN A 672 3.44 26.14 -3.06
CA ASN A 672 4.37 27.22 -3.37
C ASN A 672 3.89 28.51 -2.68
N ASN A 673 4.51 29.66 -2.99
CA ASN A 673 4.14 30.96 -2.44
C ASN A 673 3.56 31.88 -3.53
N ILE A 674 2.84 31.31 -4.51
CA ILE A 674 2.40 32.05 -5.70
C ILE A 674 1.30 33.02 -5.28
N SER A 675 1.61 34.32 -5.31
CA SER A 675 0.67 35.40 -4.99
C SER A 675 0.13 36.11 -6.23
N HIS A 676 0.88 36.06 -7.34
CA HIS A 676 0.49 36.72 -8.59
C HIS A 676 0.91 35.88 -9.81
N ILE A 677 -0.06 35.66 -10.71
CA ILE A 677 0.14 35.13 -12.05
C ILE A 677 -0.02 36.25 -13.08
N MET A 678 1.00 36.49 -13.91
CA MET A 678 0.96 37.51 -14.96
C MET A 678 -0.13 37.19 -16.00
N GLN A 679 -0.76 38.22 -16.56
CA GLN A 679 -1.73 38.05 -17.64
C GLN A 679 -1.15 37.23 -18.80
N TYR A 680 -1.91 36.24 -19.28
CA TYR A 680 -1.51 35.34 -20.37
C TYR A 680 -0.26 34.50 -20.11
N TYR A 681 0.16 34.31 -18.86
CA TYR A 681 1.32 33.49 -18.49
C TYR A 681 1.25 32.06 -19.07
N PHE A 682 0.08 31.42 -19.07
CA PHE A 682 -0.10 30.05 -19.57
C PHE A 682 -0.19 29.93 -21.10
N ARG A 683 0.03 31.01 -21.87
CA ARG A 683 -0.05 30.98 -23.34
C ARG A 683 0.84 29.89 -24.00
N PRO A 684 2.05 29.57 -23.52
CA PRO A 684 2.86 28.48 -24.08
C PRO A 684 2.23 27.08 -23.97
N VAL A 685 1.29 26.89 -23.04
CA VAL A 685 0.59 25.61 -22.78
C VAL A 685 -0.93 25.70 -23.04
N GLU A 686 -1.39 26.77 -23.71
CA GLU A 686 -2.80 27.04 -23.99
C GLU A 686 -3.52 25.87 -24.68
N TYR A 687 -2.80 25.15 -25.55
CA TYR A 687 -3.35 24.06 -26.36
C TYR A 687 -3.07 22.66 -25.79
N SER A 688 -2.27 22.53 -24.74
CA SER A 688 -1.81 21.25 -24.19
C SER A 688 -2.32 20.97 -22.77
N LEU A 689 -2.46 22.01 -21.93
CA LEU A 689 -2.76 21.86 -20.51
C LEU A 689 -4.19 21.33 -20.26
N THR A 690 -4.30 20.22 -19.53
CA THR A 690 -5.57 19.63 -19.11
C THR A 690 -5.76 19.60 -17.59
N HIS A 691 -4.68 19.52 -16.82
CA HIS A 691 -4.72 19.56 -15.36
C HIS A 691 -3.77 20.63 -14.84
N LEU A 692 -4.29 21.49 -13.97
CA LEU A 692 -3.53 22.51 -13.29
C LEU A 692 -3.80 22.42 -11.79
N TYR A 693 -2.75 22.16 -11.02
CA TYR A 693 -2.81 22.14 -9.56
C TYR A 693 -2.08 23.36 -9.00
N LEU A 694 -2.81 24.16 -8.23
CA LEU A 694 -2.35 25.39 -7.56
C LEU A 694 -2.77 25.38 -6.09
N GLU A 695 -3.08 24.21 -5.52
CA GLU A 695 -3.44 24.04 -4.12
C GLU A 695 -2.32 24.55 -3.19
N HIS A 696 -2.67 25.12 -2.03
CA HIS A 696 -1.68 25.62 -1.06
C HIS A 696 -0.74 26.68 -1.67
N ASN A 697 -1.32 27.79 -2.12
CA ASN A 697 -0.63 29.01 -2.60
C ASN A 697 -1.28 30.26 -1.97
N GLU A 698 -0.89 31.45 -2.42
CA GLU A 698 -1.31 32.75 -1.85
C GLU A 698 -2.14 33.56 -2.86
N LEU A 699 -2.90 32.90 -3.74
CA LEU A 699 -3.71 33.57 -4.77
C LEU A 699 -4.93 34.25 -4.14
N VAL A 700 -5.21 35.48 -4.56
CA VAL A 700 -6.30 36.32 -4.01
C VAL A 700 -7.53 36.40 -4.93
N ASN A 701 -7.34 36.24 -6.24
CA ASN A 701 -8.42 36.35 -7.21
C ASN A 701 -8.29 35.37 -8.38
N VAL A 702 -9.43 35.10 -9.03
CA VAL A 702 -9.53 34.31 -10.26
C VAL A 702 -9.97 35.22 -11.39
N THR A 703 -9.06 35.49 -12.34
CA THR A 703 -9.29 36.47 -13.42
C THR A 703 -9.35 35.85 -14.81
N GLN A 704 -10.07 36.52 -15.72
CA GLN A 704 -10.17 36.10 -17.13
C GLN A 704 -8.80 36.04 -17.82
N ALA A 705 -7.90 36.97 -17.51
CA ALA A 705 -6.60 37.06 -18.17
C ALA A 705 -5.67 35.89 -17.84
N VAL A 706 -5.91 35.18 -16.74
CA VAL A 706 -5.11 34.03 -16.29
C VAL A 706 -5.77 32.72 -16.68
N PHE A 707 -7.04 32.52 -16.29
CA PHE A 707 -7.72 31.23 -16.43
C PHE A 707 -8.74 31.20 -17.57
N GLY A 708 -9.01 32.34 -18.22
CA GLY A 708 -10.09 32.47 -19.19
C GLY A 708 -9.76 31.94 -20.59
N ASN A 709 -8.49 31.67 -20.90
CA ASN A 709 -8.01 31.22 -22.21
C ASN A 709 -7.30 29.86 -22.13
N LEU A 710 -7.91 28.86 -21.51
CA LEU A 710 -7.38 27.48 -21.44
C LEU A 710 -8.42 26.48 -21.98
N PRO A 711 -8.59 26.39 -23.31
CA PRO A 711 -9.71 25.65 -23.91
C PRO A 711 -9.69 24.15 -23.63
N HIS A 712 -8.55 23.54 -23.31
CA HIS A 712 -8.43 22.11 -23.03
C HIS A 712 -8.38 21.75 -21.54
N LEU A 713 -8.42 22.73 -20.65
CA LEU A 713 -8.38 22.50 -19.21
C LEU A 713 -9.64 21.73 -18.76
N GLN A 714 -9.43 20.68 -17.98
CA GLN A 714 -10.45 19.77 -17.47
C GLN A 714 -10.47 19.71 -15.95
N TRP A 715 -9.29 19.85 -15.33
CA TRP A 715 -9.11 19.85 -13.88
C TRP A 715 -8.40 21.13 -13.44
N LEU A 716 -9.04 21.86 -12.54
CA LEU A 716 -8.44 23.04 -11.90
C LEU A 716 -8.58 22.92 -10.38
N ASP A 717 -7.45 22.87 -9.71
CA ASP A 717 -7.37 22.84 -8.26
C ASP A 717 -6.79 24.14 -7.71
N LEU A 718 -7.61 24.88 -6.98
CA LEU A 718 -7.31 26.16 -6.33
C LEU A 718 -7.60 26.09 -4.83
N ARG A 719 -7.63 24.88 -4.24
CA ARG A 719 -7.90 24.73 -2.81
C ARG A 719 -6.83 25.38 -1.95
N SER A 720 -7.17 25.74 -0.72
CA SER A 720 -6.20 26.26 0.26
C SER A 720 -5.41 27.47 -0.29
N ASN A 721 -6.12 28.46 -0.81
CA ASN A 721 -5.59 29.77 -1.23
C ASN A 721 -6.30 30.88 -0.44
N ASP A 722 -5.97 32.14 -0.72
CA ASP A 722 -6.57 33.32 -0.10
C ASP A 722 -7.64 33.98 -1.01
N LEU A 723 -8.36 33.17 -1.81
CA LEU A 723 -9.29 33.71 -2.81
C LEU A 723 -10.47 34.43 -2.15
N THR A 724 -10.63 35.72 -2.42
CA THR A 724 -11.75 36.54 -1.93
C THR A 724 -12.78 36.86 -3.00
N GLU A 725 -12.37 36.87 -4.28
CA GLU A 725 -13.21 37.25 -5.41
C GLU A 725 -12.93 36.40 -6.66
N VAL A 726 -13.95 36.29 -7.51
CA VAL A 726 -13.90 35.62 -8.82
C VAL A 726 -14.52 36.55 -9.85
N ASP A 727 -13.81 36.80 -10.97
CA ASP A 727 -14.34 37.64 -12.05
C ASP A 727 -15.58 37.02 -12.70
N PHE A 728 -16.49 37.86 -13.21
CA PHE A 728 -17.74 37.40 -13.84
C PHE A 728 -17.53 36.61 -15.13
N ASP A 729 -16.38 36.75 -15.80
CA ASP A 729 -16.02 36.03 -17.03
C ASP A 729 -14.66 35.29 -16.94
N CYS A 730 -14.24 34.96 -15.71
CA CYS A 730 -12.98 34.27 -15.41
C CYS A 730 -12.71 32.99 -16.24
N PHE A 731 -13.75 32.27 -16.66
CA PHE A 731 -13.65 31.03 -17.44
C PHE A 731 -14.26 31.10 -18.85
N ARG A 732 -14.30 32.29 -19.45
CA ARG A 732 -15.02 32.53 -20.72
C ARG A 732 -14.71 31.53 -21.85
N ASN A 733 -13.45 31.16 -22.07
CA ASN A 733 -13.04 30.19 -23.10
C ASN A 733 -12.63 28.81 -22.54
N THR A 734 -12.63 28.63 -21.22
CA THR A 734 -12.22 27.40 -20.53
C THR A 734 -13.39 26.41 -20.39
N LYS A 735 -14.05 26.13 -21.51
CA LYS A 735 -15.36 25.46 -21.55
C LYS A 735 -15.32 23.95 -21.31
N ASN A 736 -14.13 23.35 -21.31
CA ASN A 736 -13.94 21.91 -21.11
C ASN A 736 -13.73 21.51 -19.64
N LEU A 737 -13.79 22.47 -18.71
CA LEU A 737 -13.60 22.21 -17.30
C LEU A 737 -14.67 21.24 -16.77
N GLN A 738 -14.22 20.20 -16.07
CA GLN A 738 -15.07 19.15 -15.49
C GLN A 738 -14.98 19.14 -13.96
N VAL A 739 -13.79 19.39 -13.42
CA VAL A 739 -13.50 19.40 -12.00
C VAL A 739 -12.97 20.78 -11.64
N LEU A 740 -13.67 21.46 -10.74
CA LEU A 740 -13.28 22.75 -10.20
C LEU A 740 -13.27 22.67 -8.68
N LEU A 741 -12.09 22.79 -8.08
CA LEU A 741 -11.91 22.73 -6.64
C LEU A 741 -11.49 24.11 -6.12
N LEU A 742 -12.36 24.72 -5.32
CA LEU A 742 -12.19 26.05 -4.71
C LEU A 742 -12.35 25.99 -3.19
N GLY A 743 -12.29 24.79 -2.61
CA GLY A 743 -12.43 24.59 -1.18
C GLY A 743 -11.33 25.28 -0.35
N HIS A 744 -11.56 25.56 0.93
CA HIS A 744 -10.60 26.24 1.82
C HIS A 744 -10.10 27.58 1.25
N ASN A 745 -11.04 28.50 1.01
CA ASN A 745 -10.78 29.87 0.55
C ASN A 745 -11.69 30.85 1.33
N ASP A 746 -11.68 32.14 0.97
CA ASP A 746 -12.40 33.21 1.66
C ASP A 746 -13.57 33.80 0.85
N LEU A 747 -14.12 33.03 -0.11
CA LEU A 747 -15.18 33.49 -1.01
C LEU A 747 -16.48 33.78 -0.23
N MET A 748 -17.03 34.99 -0.39
CA MET A 748 -18.30 35.40 0.26
C MET A 748 -19.52 35.28 -0.66
N ASP A 749 -19.31 35.48 -1.96
CA ASP A 749 -20.31 35.41 -3.01
C ASP A 749 -19.67 35.07 -4.36
N LEU A 750 -20.50 34.75 -5.36
CA LEU A 750 -20.09 34.43 -6.72
C LEU A 750 -20.89 35.29 -7.71
N PRO A 751 -20.27 35.84 -8.77
CA PRO A 751 -21.03 36.47 -9.84
C PRO A 751 -21.86 35.44 -10.60
N ALA A 752 -23.09 35.80 -11.00
CA ALA A 752 -24.03 34.88 -11.64
C ALA A 752 -23.53 34.28 -12.97
N GLU A 753 -22.68 35.00 -13.70
CA GLU A 753 -22.18 34.56 -15.01
C GLU A 753 -20.84 33.77 -14.93
N SER A 754 -20.19 33.72 -13.76
CA SER A 754 -18.81 33.21 -13.61
C SER A 754 -18.65 31.75 -14.05
N LEU A 755 -19.63 30.88 -13.75
CA LEU A 755 -19.60 29.45 -14.11
C LEU A 755 -20.58 29.10 -15.23
N ARG A 756 -21.34 30.06 -15.73
CA ARG A 756 -22.46 29.81 -16.65
C ARG A 756 -22.01 29.24 -18.00
N SER A 757 -20.77 29.52 -18.41
CA SER A 757 -20.15 28.99 -19.62
C SER A 757 -19.71 27.52 -19.50
N LEU A 758 -19.56 26.99 -18.28
CA LEU A 758 -18.94 25.70 -17.97
C LEU A 758 -19.92 24.52 -18.09
N LYS A 759 -20.38 24.26 -19.32
CA LYS A 759 -21.39 23.22 -19.59
C LYS A 759 -20.94 21.78 -19.35
N LYS A 760 -19.63 21.53 -19.24
CA LYS A 760 -19.05 20.19 -18.97
C LYS A 760 -18.70 19.96 -17.50
N LEU A 761 -19.00 20.92 -16.62
CA LEU A 761 -18.71 20.82 -15.20
C LEU A 761 -19.49 19.65 -14.59
N ARG A 762 -18.83 18.86 -13.73
CA ARG A 762 -19.37 17.64 -13.11
C ARG A 762 -19.14 17.63 -11.61
N ILE A 763 -17.95 18.01 -11.17
CA ILE A 763 -17.56 17.99 -9.77
C ILE A 763 -17.13 19.39 -9.37
N ILE A 764 -17.73 19.87 -8.29
CA ILE A 764 -17.46 21.20 -7.77
C ILE A 764 -17.31 21.10 -6.26
N ASP A 765 -16.22 21.68 -5.77
CA ASP A 765 -15.95 21.84 -4.35
C ASP A 765 -15.85 23.32 -4.00
N PHE A 766 -16.82 23.81 -3.22
CA PHE A 766 -16.86 25.13 -2.60
C PHE A 766 -16.74 25.03 -1.07
N SER A 767 -16.30 23.91 -0.54
CA SER A 767 -16.26 23.68 0.90
C SER A 767 -15.35 24.67 1.61
N TYR A 768 -15.55 24.91 2.92
CA TYR A 768 -14.70 25.81 3.71
C TYR A 768 -14.52 27.19 3.07
N ASN A 769 -15.65 27.85 2.77
CA ASN A 769 -15.73 29.23 2.29
C ASN A 769 -16.72 30.02 3.16
N LYS A 770 -17.09 31.23 2.74
CA LYS A 770 -18.00 32.13 3.48
C LYS A 770 -19.29 32.40 2.70
N LEU A 771 -19.69 31.49 1.80
CA LEU A 771 -20.83 31.67 0.90
C LEU A 771 -22.16 31.70 1.67
N ARG A 772 -22.98 32.74 1.45
CA ARG A 772 -24.30 32.88 2.07
C ARG A 772 -25.46 32.37 1.22
N ALA A 773 -25.28 32.40 -0.09
CA ALA A 773 -26.21 31.89 -1.09
C ALA A 773 -25.44 31.65 -2.40
N LEU A 774 -26.01 30.84 -3.29
CA LEU A 774 -25.54 30.73 -4.67
C LEU A 774 -26.48 31.54 -5.59
N PRO A 775 -25.96 32.24 -6.61
CA PRO A 775 -26.78 32.92 -7.60
C PRO A 775 -27.76 31.98 -8.31
N ASP A 776 -28.90 32.51 -8.73
CA ASP A 776 -29.90 31.78 -9.50
C ASP A 776 -29.33 31.35 -10.86
N ASN A 777 -29.54 30.09 -11.26
CA ASN A 777 -29.08 29.50 -12.51
C ASN A 777 -27.56 29.61 -12.80
N ILE A 778 -26.70 29.67 -11.77
CA ILE A 778 -25.24 29.64 -11.95
C ILE A 778 -24.77 28.35 -12.63
N PHE A 779 -25.47 27.23 -12.40
CA PHE A 779 -25.26 25.96 -13.09
C PHE A 779 -26.28 25.81 -14.22
N ASN A 780 -26.02 26.48 -15.34
CA ASN A 780 -26.89 26.45 -16.51
C ASN A 780 -26.47 25.35 -17.49
N ASP A 781 -27.28 24.29 -17.61
CA ASP A 781 -27.09 23.14 -18.51
C ASP A 781 -25.81 22.34 -18.25
N ALA A 782 -25.28 22.39 -17.03
CA ALA A 782 -24.16 21.56 -16.59
C ALA A 782 -24.65 20.24 -15.98
N ASN A 783 -23.98 19.13 -16.25
CA ASN A 783 -24.30 17.81 -15.69
C ASN A 783 -23.56 17.60 -14.35
N ILE A 784 -23.91 18.40 -13.34
CA ILE A 784 -23.28 18.30 -12.02
C ILE A 784 -23.62 16.94 -11.40
N GLU A 785 -22.60 16.18 -11.04
CA GLU A 785 -22.71 14.87 -10.40
C GLU A 785 -22.46 14.98 -8.90
N SER A 786 -21.54 15.86 -8.50
CA SER A 786 -21.15 16.09 -7.11
C SER A 786 -20.99 17.58 -6.85
N LEU A 787 -21.65 18.07 -5.80
CA LEU A 787 -21.52 19.43 -5.31
C LEU A 787 -21.25 19.42 -3.80
N ASP A 788 -20.06 19.88 -3.42
CA ASP A 788 -19.70 20.12 -2.03
C ASP A 788 -19.82 21.61 -1.69
N LEU A 789 -20.70 21.93 -0.75
CA LEU A 789 -20.94 23.26 -0.19
C LEU A 789 -20.75 23.26 1.32
N SER A 790 -20.08 22.26 1.87
CA SER A 790 -19.91 22.13 3.32
C SER A 790 -19.09 23.27 3.90
N HIS A 791 -19.22 23.55 5.21
CA HIS A 791 -18.48 24.62 5.88
C HIS A 791 -18.67 25.99 5.19
N ASN A 792 -19.92 26.41 5.01
CA ASN A 792 -20.31 27.71 4.46
C ASN A 792 -21.37 28.38 5.36
N GLN A 793 -22.02 29.44 4.88
CA GLN A 793 -23.02 30.22 5.61
C GLN A 793 -24.41 30.16 4.95
N LEU A 794 -24.72 29.06 4.24
CA LEU A 794 -25.98 28.92 3.52
C LEU A 794 -27.17 28.81 4.48
N MET A 795 -28.20 29.63 4.27
CA MET A 795 -29.43 29.61 5.07
C MET A 795 -30.58 28.84 4.39
N ARG A 796 -30.46 28.52 3.10
CA ARG A 796 -31.47 27.78 2.32
C ARG A 796 -30.80 26.84 1.32
N LEU A 797 -31.55 25.84 0.87
CA LEU A 797 -31.10 24.93 -0.18
C LEU A 797 -30.93 25.65 -1.53
N PRO A 798 -29.90 25.30 -2.33
CA PRO A 798 -29.59 25.97 -3.61
C PRO A 798 -30.50 25.51 -4.77
N THR A 799 -31.82 25.38 -4.53
CA THR A 799 -32.79 24.81 -5.49
C THR A 799 -33.07 25.71 -6.71
N LYS A 800 -32.76 27.01 -6.59
CA LYS A 800 -32.85 28.01 -7.67
C LYS A 800 -31.55 28.19 -8.45
N SER A 801 -30.44 27.73 -7.89
CA SER A 801 -29.11 27.87 -8.49
C SER A 801 -28.87 26.87 -9.64
N MET A 802 -29.69 25.82 -9.70
CA MET A 802 -29.61 24.74 -10.68
C MET A 802 -30.76 24.76 -11.67
N SER A 803 -30.46 24.50 -12.95
CA SER A 803 -31.49 24.17 -13.93
C SER A 803 -32.10 22.79 -13.62
N PRO A 804 -33.28 22.44 -14.18
CA PRO A 804 -33.87 21.11 -14.02
C PRO A 804 -32.94 19.97 -14.46
N VAL A 805 -32.10 20.19 -15.48
CA VAL A 805 -31.12 19.20 -15.98
C VAL A 805 -29.99 19.00 -14.98
N SER A 806 -29.45 20.09 -14.43
CA SER A 806 -28.40 20.05 -13.41
C SER A 806 -28.88 19.41 -12.11
N ALA A 807 -30.08 19.76 -11.65
CA ALA A 807 -30.68 19.14 -10.46
C ALA A 807 -30.96 17.65 -10.65
N ALA A 808 -31.42 17.23 -11.83
CA ALA A 808 -31.72 15.83 -12.12
C ALA A 808 -30.46 14.95 -12.30
N SER A 809 -29.29 15.54 -12.59
CA SER A 809 -28.02 14.81 -12.75
C SER A 809 -27.23 14.64 -11.44
N LEU A 810 -27.53 15.48 -10.43
CA LEU A 810 -26.86 15.48 -9.13
C LEU A 810 -27.08 14.16 -8.39
N SER A 811 -25.97 13.54 -7.96
CA SER A 811 -25.95 12.28 -7.20
C SER A 811 -25.44 12.49 -5.78
N VAL A 812 -24.48 13.39 -5.57
CA VAL A 812 -23.90 13.70 -4.27
C VAL A 812 -24.08 15.20 -3.98
N LEU A 813 -24.74 15.51 -2.87
CA LEU A 813 -24.89 16.87 -2.37
C LEU A 813 -24.45 16.93 -0.90
N ASN A 814 -23.36 17.66 -0.64
CA ASN A 814 -22.86 17.89 0.71
C ASN A 814 -23.16 19.34 1.13
N LEU A 815 -23.97 19.50 2.17
CA LEU A 815 -24.37 20.78 2.75
C LEU A 815 -24.03 20.83 4.25
N ALA A 816 -23.13 19.96 4.72
CA ALA A 816 -22.72 19.93 6.13
C ALA A 816 -22.18 21.29 6.60
N TRP A 817 -22.24 21.60 7.89
CA TRP A 817 -21.65 22.82 8.46
C TRP A 817 -22.14 24.11 7.78
N ASN A 818 -23.46 24.28 7.68
CA ASN A 818 -24.12 25.47 7.17
C ASN A 818 -25.12 26.04 8.19
N LEU A 819 -26.00 26.95 7.78
CA LEU A 819 -26.97 27.65 8.63
C LEU A 819 -28.42 27.33 8.26
N LEU A 820 -28.69 26.16 7.66
CA LEU A 820 -30.03 25.74 7.24
C LEU A 820 -30.95 25.56 8.46
N THR A 821 -32.15 26.14 8.42
CA THR A 821 -33.10 26.10 9.56
C THR A 821 -34.19 25.03 9.44
N GLY A 822 -34.47 24.54 8.24
CA GLY A 822 -35.50 23.55 7.97
C GLY A 822 -35.54 23.21 6.48
N ILE A 823 -36.24 22.12 6.16
CA ILE A 823 -36.51 21.71 4.78
C ILE A 823 -38.03 21.62 4.64
N HIS A 824 -38.55 22.39 3.70
CA HIS A 824 -39.97 22.55 3.50
C HIS A 824 -40.38 22.01 2.13
N THR A 825 -41.63 21.56 2.02
CA THR A 825 -42.26 21.16 0.75
C THR A 825 -42.12 22.22 -0.35
N ALA A 826 -42.07 23.51 0.02
CA ALA A 826 -41.80 24.63 -0.90
C ALA A 826 -40.43 24.58 -1.58
N ASP A 827 -39.45 23.85 -1.04
CA ASP A 827 -38.11 23.71 -1.62
C ASP A 827 -38.11 22.82 -2.88
N ASN A 828 -39.20 22.06 -3.12
CA ASN A 828 -39.42 21.24 -4.30
C ASN A 828 -38.25 20.28 -4.61
N LEU A 829 -37.93 19.41 -3.64
CA LEU A 829 -36.86 18.41 -3.76
C LEU A 829 -37.08 17.37 -4.88
N SER A 830 -38.29 17.28 -5.44
CA SER A 830 -38.62 16.40 -6.57
C SER A 830 -37.76 16.61 -7.82
N LYS A 831 -36.99 17.70 -7.87
CA LYS A 831 -35.98 17.96 -8.91
C LYS A 831 -34.75 17.05 -8.80
N PHE A 832 -34.39 16.58 -7.60
CA PHE A 832 -33.17 15.82 -7.32
C PHE A 832 -33.35 14.31 -7.46
N ARG A 833 -33.84 13.86 -8.61
CA ARG A 833 -34.28 12.46 -8.80
C ARG A 833 -33.15 11.43 -8.80
N SER A 834 -31.92 11.84 -9.12
CA SER A 834 -30.74 10.97 -9.15
C SER A 834 -29.92 11.00 -7.85
N LEU A 835 -30.38 11.72 -6.83
CA LEU A 835 -29.61 11.91 -5.61
C LEU A 835 -29.52 10.60 -4.82
N THR A 836 -28.30 10.19 -4.51
CA THR A 836 -27.98 8.97 -3.75
C THR A 836 -27.43 9.31 -2.37
N TYR A 837 -26.72 10.44 -2.25
CA TYR A 837 -26.11 10.90 -1.00
C TYR A 837 -26.48 12.34 -0.70
N LEU A 838 -27.00 12.58 0.50
CA LEU A 838 -27.35 13.91 1.02
C LEU A 838 -26.83 14.09 2.44
N ASP A 839 -25.88 15.01 2.61
CA ASP A 839 -25.37 15.40 3.93
C ASP A 839 -25.91 16.78 4.34
N LEU A 840 -26.65 16.81 5.44
CA LEU A 840 -27.22 18.00 6.07
C LEU A 840 -26.72 18.17 7.51
N SER A 841 -25.65 17.49 7.88
CA SER A 841 -25.11 17.50 9.23
C SER A 841 -24.58 18.89 9.63
N TYR A 842 -24.42 19.15 10.92
CA TYR A 842 -23.89 20.41 11.45
C TYR A 842 -24.61 21.67 10.93
N ASN A 843 -25.94 21.61 10.80
CA ASN A 843 -26.78 22.75 10.43
C ASN A 843 -27.55 23.27 11.66
N ARG A 844 -28.62 24.04 11.43
CA ARG A 844 -29.54 24.56 12.46
C ARG A 844 -30.97 24.07 12.22
N LEU A 845 -31.13 22.86 11.71
CA LEU A 845 -32.43 22.31 11.36
C LEU A 845 -33.32 22.21 12.60
N VAL A 846 -34.55 22.70 12.50
CA VAL A 846 -35.54 22.67 13.58
C VAL A 846 -36.66 21.66 13.28
N ARG A 847 -37.13 21.61 12.03
CA ARG A 847 -38.21 20.73 11.56
C ARG A 847 -38.02 20.32 10.10
N LEU A 848 -38.57 19.15 9.78
CA LEU A 848 -38.69 18.59 8.43
C LEU A 848 -40.17 18.30 8.17
N ASP A 849 -40.67 18.64 6.97
CA ASP A 849 -42.04 18.31 6.58
C ASP A 849 -42.22 16.78 6.41
N ASP A 850 -43.44 16.26 6.67
CA ASP A 850 -43.76 14.83 6.52
C ASP A 850 -43.59 14.38 5.05
N GLY A 851 -42.98 13.21 4.83
CA GLY A 851 -42.80 12.62 3.49
C GLY A 851 -41.96 13.46 2.51
N ILE A 852 -41.12 14.39 3.00
CA ILE A 852 -40.37 15.32 2.14
C ILE A 852 -39.41 14.62 1.14
N PHE A 853 -39.02 13.36 1.43
CA PHE A 853 -38.13 12.55 0.59
C PHE A 853 -38.85 11.54 -0.30
N SER A 854 -40.19 11.53 -0.33
CA SER A 854 -40.96 10.50 -1.06
C SER A 854 -40.70 10.47 -2.57
N GLU A 855 -40.25 11.58 -3.14
CA GLU A 855 -39.94 11.73 -4.57
C GLU A 855 -38.45 11.50 -4.89
N MET A 856 -37.70 10.85 -3.99
CA MET A 856 -36.26 10.59 -4.12
C MET A 856 -35.95 9.08 -4.02
N PRO A 857 -36.36 8.26 -5.02
CA PRO A 857 -36.36 6.80 -4.92
C PRO A 857 -34.96 6.14 -4.95
N HIS A 858 -33.92 6.91 -5.24
CA HIS A 858 -32.53 6.42 -5.31
C HIS A 858 -31.69 6.85 -4.12
N LEU A 859 -32.28 7.51 -3.12
CA LEU A 859 -31.57 8.04 -1.96
C LEU A 859 -31.21 6.90 -1.01
N THR A 860 -29.90 6.62 -0.90
CA THR A 860 -29.34 5.51 -0.12
C THR A 860 -28.73 5.98 1.19
N ASP A 861 -28.22 7.22 1.24
CA ASP A 861 -27.47 7.75 2.36
C ASP A 861 -27.96 9.17 2.71
N ILE A 862 -28.39 9.36 3.96
CA ILE A 862 -28.80 10.66 4.49
C ILE A 862 -28.18 10.89 5.87
N ASP A 863 -27.62 12.08 6.09
CA ASP A 863 -27.08 12.49 7.39
C ASP A 863 -27.70 13.79 7.90
N PHE A 864 -28.31 13.75 9.09
CA PHE A 864 -28.85 14.92 9.82
C PHE A 864 -28.07 15.24 11.09
N SER A 865 -26.92 14.60 11.31
CA SER A 865 -26.20 14.66 12.58
C SER A 865 -25.82 16.10 12.97
N HIS A 866 -25.63 16.39 14.25
CA HIS A 866 -25.23 17.70 14.77
C HIS A 866 -26.25 18.83 14.49
N ASN A 867 -27.53 18.50 14.37
CA ASN A 867 -28.66 19.44 14.34
C ASN A 867 -29.43 19.41 15.68
N LYS A 868 -28.85 19.94 16.75
CA LYS A 868 -29.38 19.84 18.13
C LYS A 868 -30.81 20.34 18.35
N GLN A 869 -31.34 21.18 17.46
CA GLN A 869 -32.69 21.74 17.55
C GLN A 869 -33.73 20.94 16.74
N LEU A 870 -33.30 19.90 16.02
CA LEU A 870 -34.15 19.13 15.13
C LEU A 870 -35.11 18.27 15.95
N ILE A 871 -36.40 18.49 15.74
CA ILE A 871 -37.46 17.69 16.35
C ILE A 871 -37.98 16.72 15.30
N LEU A 872 -37.76 15.42 15.54
CA LEU A 872 -38.36 14.35 14.75
C LEU A 872 -39.68 13.91 15.39
N GLU A 873 -40.67 13.65 14.54
CA GLU A 873 -41.96 13.14 14.99
C GLU A 873 -41.86 11.65 15.38
N THR A 874 -42.56 11.26 16.44
CA THR A 874 -42.43 9.93 17.06
C THR A 874 -42.80 8.76 16.14
N ARG A 875 -43.76 8.95 15.21
CA ARG A 875 -44.23 7.93 14.25
C ARG A 875 -43.43 7.87 12.95
N GLY A 876 -42.32 8.59 12.84
CA GLY A 876 -41.38 8.43 11.72
C GLY A 876 -41.86 8.89 10.35
N ARG A 877 -42.94 9.69 10.26
CA ARG A 877 -43.55 10.09 8.98
C ARG A 877 -42.64 10.91 8.06
N THR A 878 -41.56 11.46 8.60
CA THR A 878 -40.50 12.14 7.83
C THR A 878 -39.80 11.20 6.83
N PHE A 879 -39.67 9.90 7.17
CA PHE A 879 -38.92 8.92 6.37
C PHE A 879 -39.79 8.12 5.40
N TYR A 880 -41.07 8.45 5.26
CA TYR A 880 -41.96 7.75 4.33
C TYR A 880 -41.53 7.95 2.87
N GLY A 881 -41.55 6.87 2.10
CA GLY A 881 -41.06 6.80 0.72
C GLY A 881 -39.58 6.40 0.58
N LEU A 882 -38.88 6.12 1.68
CA LEU A 882 -37.48 5.66 1.71
C LEU A 882 -37.31 4.22 2.20
N GLU A 883 -38.40 3.50 2.42
CA GLU A 883 -38.44 2.18 3.08
C GLU A 883 -37.61 1.12 2.34
N ASP A 884 -37.56 1.21 1.00
CA ASP A 884 -36.88 0.27 0.12
C ASP A 884 -35.54 0.79 -0.43
N SER A 885 -35.22 2.07 -0.23
CA SER A 885 -34.02 2.69 -0.81
C SER A 885 -32.91 2.97 0.21
N LEU A 886 -33.26 3.33 1.45
CA LEU A 886 -32.30 3.89 2.41
C LEU A 886 -31.47 2.79 3.09
N LEU A 887 -30.15 2.92 3.01
CA LEU A 887 -29.17 1.99 3.57
C LEU A 887 -28.44 2.59 4.78
N THR A 888 -28.21 3.91 4.78
CA THR A 888 -27.48 4.63 5.82
C THR A 888 -28.27 5.83 6.33
N LEU A 889 -28.43 5.93 7.65
CA LEU A 889 -29.09 7.06 8.32
C LEU A 889 -28.23 7.62 9.45
N GLY A 890 -27.91 8.91 9.38
CA GLY A 890 -27.19 9.66 10.41
C GLY A 890 -28.12 10.53 11.26
N LEU A 891 -28.18 10.28 12.57
CA LEU A 891 -28.97 11.00 13.58
C LEU A 891 -28.15 11.32 14.84
N SER A 892 -26.83 11.44 14.72
CA SER A 892 -25.96 11.71 15.87
C SER A 892 -26.10 13.16 16.34
N ASN A 893 -26.06 13.44 17.64
CA ASN A 893 -26.05 14.81 18.19
C ASN A 893 -27.22 15.71 17.75
N ILE A 894 -28.43 15.16 17.74
CA ILE A 894 -29.67 15.91 17.49
C ILE A 894 -30.54 16.06 18.75
N SER A 895 -29.98 15.72 19.92
CA SER A 895 -30.66 15.77 21.22
C SER A 895 -31.84 14.80 21.36
N LEU A 896 -31.75 13.60 20.79
CA LEU A 896 -32.79 12.58 20.97
C LEU A 896 -32.85 12.09 22.42
N LEU A 897 -34.05 12.11 23.00
CA LEU A 897 -34.37 11.44 24.27
C LEU A 897 -34.80 9.97 24.05
N SER A 898 -35.35 9.68 22.86
CA SER A 898 -35.76 8.34 22.43
C SER A 898 -35.66 8.23 20.91
N VAL A 899 -35.33 7.05 20.40
CA VAL A 899 -35.29 6.79 18.95
C VAL A 899 -36.73 6.77 18.39
N PRO A 900 -37.04 7.52 17.31
CA PRO A 900 -38.37 7.51 16.68
C PRO A 900 -38.66 6.18 15.98
N GLU A 901 -39.91 5.93 15.60
CA GLU A 901 -40.25 4.80 14.72
C GLU A 901 -39.54 4.95 13.36
N LEU A 902 -38.79 3.91 12.96
CA LEU A 902 -38.09 3.88 11.67
C LEU A 902 -38.68 2.76 10.81
N PRO A 903 -39.49 3.07 9.77
CA PRO A 903 -40.06 2.08 8.86
C PRO A 903 -39.04 1.62 7.79
N LEU A 904 -37.79 1.36 8.17
CA LEU A 904 -36.65 1.23 7.24
C LEU A 904 -36.08 -0.20 7.27
N HIS A 905 -36.76 -1.13 6.61
CA HIS A 905 -36.46 -2.58 6.70
C HIS A 905 -35.11 -3.00 6.08
N HIS A 906 -34.58 -2.20 5.16
CA HIS A 906 -33.31 -2.44 4.48
C HIS A 906 -32.14 -1.65 5.09
N LEU A 907 -32.37 -0.93 6.19
CA LEU A 907 -31.35 -0.09 6.81
C LEU A 907 -30.19 -0.94 7.34
N ARG A 908 -28.97 -0.64 6.89
CA ARG A 908 -27.75 -1.35 7.27
C ARG A 908 -26.90 -0.59 8.27
N THR A 909 -26.90 0.74 8.19
CA THR A 909 -26.08 1.60 9.05
C THR A 909 -26.92 2.68 9.72
N LEU A 910 -26.81 2.78 11.05
CA LEU A 910 -27.52 3.75 11.85
C LEU A 910 -26.57 4.43 12.85
N TYR A 911 -26.42 5.75 12.72
CA TYR A 911 -25.63 6.55 13.66
C TYR A 911 -26.54 7.31 14.62
N LEU A 912 -26.37 7.10 15.92
CA LEU A 912 -27.14 7.72 17.00
C LEU A 912 -26.22 8.28 18.09
N ALA A 913 -24.95 8.52 17.78
CA ALA A 913 -23.96 8.96 18.75
C ALA A 913 -24.28 10.36 19.33
N ASN A 914 -23.74 10.71 20.50
CA ASN A 914 -23.86 12.04 21.10
C ASN A 914 -25.31 12.52 21.33
N ASN A 915 -26.25 11.61 21.64
CA ASN A 915 -27.62 11.97 22.03
C ASN A 915 -27.81 11.76 23.54
N GLU A 916 -29.04 11.93 24.04
CA GLU A 916 -29.40 11.76 25.46
C GLU A 916 -30.21 10.47 25.66
N LEU A 917 -29.83 9.41 24.92
CA LEU A 917 -30.56 8.14 24.93
C LEU A 917 -30.23 7.35 26.20
N ALA A 918 -31.22 7.21 27.09
CA ALA A 918 -31.12 6.34 28.28
C ALA A 918 -31.43 4.87 27.96
N THR A 919 -32.23 4.59 26.93
CA THR A 919 -32.59 3.24 26.46
C THR A 919 -33.02 3.28 24.99
N ILE A 920 -33.09 2.11 24.36
CA ILE A 920 -33.65 1.93 23.01
C ILE A 920 -34.94 1.11 23.11
N PRO A 921 -36.07 1.56 22.53
CA PRO A 921 -37.32 0.81 22.51
C PRO A 921 -37.15 -0.58 21.87
N ALA A 922 -37.72 -1.62 22.49
CA ALA A 922 -37.60 -2.99 22.02
C ALA A 922 -38.45 -3.24 20.75
N GLU A 923 -39.50 -2.45 20.55
CA GLU A 923 -40.41 -2.51 19.41
C GLU A 923 -39.72 -2.21 18.07
N LEU A 924 -38.58 -1.50 18.09
CA LEU A 924 -37.79 -1.20 16.89
C LEU A 924 -37.05 -2.43 16.32
N ALA A 925 -36.95 -3.52 17.11
CA ALA A 925 -36.24 -4.73 16.73
C ALA A 925 -36.77 -5.36 15.42
N SER A 926 -38.07 -5.26 15.15
CA SER A 926 -38.68 -5.86 13.95
C SER A 926 -38.30 -5.12 12.67
N ASN A 927 -38.02 -3.83 12.75
CA ASN A 927 -37.76 -3.00 11.57
C ASN A 927 -36.27 -2.87 11.25
N LEU A 928 -35.39 -3.13 12.22
CA LEU A 928 -33.94 -2.95 12.09
C LEU A 928 -33.16 -4.27 12.07
N SER A 929 -33.79 -5.39 11.68
CA SER A 929 -33.15 -6.71 11.69
C SER A 929 -31.96 -6.85 10.74
N SER A 930 -31.93 -6.03 9.68
CA SER A 930 -30.89 -6.02 8.63
C SER A 930 -29.68 -5.12 8.98
N LEU A 931 -29.60 -4.63 10.23
CA LEU A 931 -28.62 -3.65 10.65
C LEU A 931 -27.24 -4.32 10.86
N HIS A 932 -26.24 -3.84 10.12
CA HIS A 932 -24.84 -4.29 10.22
C HIS A 932 -23.99 -3.34 11.05
N HIS A 933 -24.30 -2.04 11.08
CA HIS A 933 -23.55 -1.03 11.82
C HIS A 933 -24.48 -0.18 12.68
N LEU A 934 -24.22 -0.17 13.99
CA LEU A 934 -24.90 0.66 14.96
C LEU A 934 -23.91 1.46 15.80
N ASP A 935 -24.02 2.79 15.77
CA ASP A 935 -23.26 3.68 16.64
C ASP A 935 -24.16 4.32 17.70
N LEU A 936 -23.89 3.99 18.96
CA LEU A 936 -24.55 4.52 20.15
C LEU A 936 -23.58 5.27 21.07
N SER A 937 -22.39 5.62 20.60
CA SER A 937 -21.38 6.27 21.44
C SER A 937 -21.86 7.60 22.04
N HIS A 938 -21.30 8.01 23.18
CA HIS A 938 -21.63 9.28 23.86
C HIS A 938 -23.14 9.46 24.12
N ASN A 939 -23.83 8.45 24.64
CA ASN A 939 -25.20 8.55 25.11
C ASN A 939 -25.26 8.33 26.64
N ASP A 940 -26.46 8.30 27.20
CA ASP A 940 -26.70 8.06 28.64
C ASP A 940 -27.03 6.58 28.95
N LEU A 941 -26.50 5.65 28.15
CA LEU A 941 -26.75 4.22 28.33
C LEU A 941 -26.00 3.69 29.56
N THR A 942 -26.74 3.20 30.56
CA THR A 942 -26.17 2.61 31.78
C THR A 942 -25.85 1.12 31.63
N VAL A 943 -26.44 0.46 30.63
CA VAL A 943 -26.26 -0.95 30.29
C VAL A 943 -26.30 -1.13 28.77
N VAL A 944 -25.76 -2.25 28.27
CA VAL A 944 -25.90 -2.59 26.85
C VAL A 944 -27.38 -2.82 26.50
N PRO A 945 -27.95 -2.12 25.50
CA PRO A 945 -29.39 -2.19 25.19
C PRO A 945 -29.88 -3.59 24.83
N LEU A 946 -31.05 -3.98 25.34
CA LEU A 946 -31.66 -5.29 25.08
C LEU A 946 -31.98 -5.54 23.60
N ILE A 947 -32.27 -4.52 22.80
CA ILE A 947 -32.51 -4.64 21.35
C ILE A 947 -31.36 -5.34 20.62
N THR A 948 -30.12 -5.22 21.11
CA THR A 948 -28.96 -5.92 20.52
C THR A 948 -29.12 -7.44 20.56
N HIS A 949 -29.96 -7.99 21.45
CA HIS A 949 -30.24 -9.43 21.53
C HIS A 949 -30.96 -9.97 20.28
N THR A 950 -31.62 -9.10 19.52
CA THR A 950 -32.35 -9.45 18.28
C THR A 950 -31.62 -9.00 17.01
N LEU A 951 -30.49 -8.29 17.12
CA LEU A 951 -29.70 -7.80 15.98
C LEU A 951 -28.61 -8.82 15.61
N PHE A 952 -29.03 -9.94 15.01
CA PHE A 952 -28.13 -11.06 14.69
C PHE A 952 -27.15 -10.75 13.55
N GLU A 953 -27.40 -9.73 12.73
CA GLU A 953 -26.54 -9.33 11.61
C GLU A 953 -25.57 -8.19 11.95
N LEU A 954 -25.53 -7.75 13.22
CA LEU A 954 -24.71 -6.61 13.65
C LEU A 954 -23.22 -6.94 13.65
N GLU A 955 -22.48 -6.30 12.75
CA GLU A 955 -21.04 -6.50 12.56
C GLU A 955 -20.19 -5.43 13.26
N ILE A 956 -20.63 -4.17 13.22
CA ILE A 956 -19.93 -3.03 13.81
C ILE A 956 -20.82 -2.45 14.90
N PHE A 957 -20.30 -2.46 16.13
CA PHE A 957 -21.03 -1.94 17.27
C PHE A 957 -20.17 -0.96 18.07
N ASN A 958 -20.63 0.29 18.14
CA ASN A 958 -19.95 1.34 18.90
C ASN A 958 -20.79 1.75 20.12
N LEU A 959 -20.23 1.55 21.31
CA LEU A 959 -20.81 1.90 22.61
C LEU A 959 -19.96 2.95 23.34
N ALA A 960 -18.92 3.48 22.72
CA ALA A 960 -17.90 4.25 23.42
C ALA A 960 -18.49 5.43 24.22
N TYR A 961 -17.87 5.79 25.34
CA TYR A 961 -18.21 6.97 26.15
C TYR A 961 -19.67 7.02 26.65
N ASN A 962 -20.28 5.86 26.89
CA ASN A 962 -21.54 5.74 27.64
C ASN A 962 -21.27 5.47 29.13
N PRO A 963 -22.18 5.83 30.05
CA PRO A 963 -22.07 5.54 31.48
C PRO A 963 -22.33 4.06 31.83
N ILE A 964 -21.89 3.12 30.99
CA ILE A 964 -21.97 1.68 31.24
C ILE A 964 -20.94 1.31 32.30
N THR A 965 -21.41 0.75 33.42
CA THR A 965 -20.54 0.43 34.57
C THR A 965 -20.15 -1.05 34.66
N THR A 966 -20.85 -1.93 33.94
CA THR A 966 -20.64 -3.38 34.00
C THR A 966 -20.75 -4.02 32.61
N ILE A 967 -19.73 -4.78 32.22
CA ILE A 967 -19.78 -5.71 31.08
C ILE A 967 -19.69 -7.13 31.61
N THR A 968 -20.69 -7.94 31.29
CA THR A 968 -20.84 -9.33 31.73
C THR A 968 -20.83 -10.27 30.53
N ASN A 969 -20.80 -11.58 30.78
CA ASN A 969 -20.88 -12.61 29.74
C ASN A 969 -22.19 -12.64 28.92
N THR A 970 -23.23 -11.90 29.33
CA THR A 970 -24.49 -11.76 28.58
C THR A 970 -24.59 -10.45 27.79
N SER A 971 -23.71 -9.47 28.06
CA SER A 971 -23.82 -8.12 27.48
C SER A 971 -23.82 -8.09 25.94
N PHE A 972 -23.13 -9.03 25.29
CA PHE A 972 -23.04 -9.12 23.83
C PHE A 972 -23.68 -10.39 23.26
N LEU A 973 -24.59 -11.05 23.99
CA LEU A 973 -25.06 -12.39 23.64
C LEU A 973 -25.73 -12.46 22.24
N GLY A 974 -26.55 -11.46 21.88
CA GLY A 974 -27.18 -11.38 20.56
C GLY A 974 -26.20 -11.20 19.41
N PRO A 975 -25.39 -10.11 19.40
CA PRO A 975 -24.49 -9.82 18.28
C PRO A 975 -23.21 -10.66 18.30
N ALA A 976 -22.93 -11.45 19.35
CA ALA A 976 -21.65 -12.17 19.49
C ALA A 976 -21.26 -13.00 18.25
N ASP A 977 -22.21 -13.64 17.58
CA ASP A 977 -21.91 -14.52 16.45
C ASP A 977 -21.59 -13.78 15.14
N SER A 978 -21.97 -12.51 15.02
CA SER A 978 -21.78 -11.61 13.87
C SER A 978 -20.70 -10.53 14.09
N LEU A 979 -20.45 -10.11 15.33
CA LEU A 979 -19.61 -8.96 15.66
C LEU A 979 -18.16 -9.07 15.14
N ILE A 980 -17.77 -8.11 14.28
CA ILE A 980 -16.45 -7.97 13.65
C ILE A 980 -15.67 -6.82 14.30
N GLU A 981 -16.34 -5.72 14.61
CA GLU A 981 -15.74 -4.49 15.14
C GLU A 981 -16.52 -4.02 16.37
N LEU A 982 -15.83 -3.86 17.50
CA LEU A 982 -16.42 -3.42 18.76
C LEU A 982 -15.65 -2.23 19.32
N ASP A 983 -16.33 -1.13 19.57
CA ASP A 983 -15.79 0.02 20.28
C ASP A 983 -16.46 0.20 21.64
N ILE A 984 -15.66 0.01 22.69
CA ILE A 984 -16.03 0.11 24.11
C ILE A 984 -15.07 1.03 24.87
N ARG A 985 -14.51 2.03 24.17
CA ARG A 985 -13.67 3.07 24.80
C ARG A 985 -14.49 3.95 25.73
N GLY A 986 -13.86 4.56 26.72
CA GLY A 986 -14.44 5.57 27.61
C GLY A 986 -15.60 5.11 28.49
N LEU A 987 -15.84 3.81 28.63
CA LEU A 987 -16.86 3.29 29.53
C LEU A 987 -16.32 3.33 30.98
N PRO A 988 -17.02 3.91 31.96
CA PRO A 988 -16.57 3.93 33.36
C PRO A 988 -16.82 2.56 34.04
N LEU A 989 -16.17 1.52 33.53
CA LEU A 989 -16.35 0.14 33.99
C LEU A 989 -15.82 -0.04 35.41
N SER A 990 -16.72 -0.47 36.30
CA SER A 990 -16.40 -1.00 37.63
C SER A 990 -16.13 -2.50 37.59
N THR A 991 -16.83 -3.22 36.70
CA THR A 991 -16.73 -4.67 36.53
C THR A 991 -16.64 -5.00 35.04
N PHE A 992 -15.64 -5.80 34.68
CA PHE A 992 -15.53 -6.41 33.36
C PHE A 992 -15.22 -7.89 33.56
N GLU A 993 -16.18 -8.77 33.25
CA GLU A 993 -16.02 -10.20 33.45
C GLU A 993 -15.09 -10.83 32.39
N ALA A 994 -14.12 -11.61 32.86
CA ALA A 994 -13.29 -12.43 31.97
C ALA A 994 -14.18 -13.40 31.20
N GLY A 995 -14.11 -13.36 29.86
CA GLY A 995 -14.96 -14.15 28.98
C GLY A 995 -16.17 -13.41 28.41
N ALA A 996 -16.40 -12.14 28.72
CA ALA A 996 -17.46 -11.36 28.09
C ALA A 996 -17.38 -11.29 26.54
N LEU A 997 -16.16 -11.39 25.99
CA LEU A 997 -15.92 -11.43 24.55
C LEU A 997 -15.70 -12.86 24.00
N CYS A 998 -15.82 -13.91 24.82
CA CYS A 998 -15.45 -15.27 24.41
C CYS A 998 -16.35 -15.84 23.29
N LYS A 999 -17.61 -15.37 23.24
CA LYS A 999 -18.57 -15.73 22.19
C LYS A 999 -18.33 -14.95 20.90
N ALA A 1000 -17.69 -13.77 20.97
CA ALA A 1000 -17.38 -12.91 19.83
C ALA A 1000 -16.20 -13.43 18.98
N LYS A 1001 -16.30 -14.67 18.48
CA LYS A 1001 -15.21 -15.35 17.77
C LYS A 1001 -14.84 -14.71 16.42
N LYS A 1002 -15.76 -13.90 15.85
CA LYS A 1002 -15.56 -13.13 14.60
C LYS A 1002 -14.73 -11.87 14.79
N LEU A 1003 -14.60 -11.37 16.01
CA LEU A 1003 -14.02 -10.08 16.31
C LEU A 1003 -12.62 -9.91 15.68
N ARG A 1004 -12.44 -8.79 14.98
CA ARG A 1004 -11.24 -8.41 14.22
C ARG A 1004 -10.60 -7.15 14.74
N LYS A 1005 -11.43 -6.20 15.11
CA LYS A 1005 -11.03 -4.90 15.62
C LYS A 1005 -11.72 -4.67 16.95
N VAL A 1006 -10.91 -4.31 17.94
CA VAL A 1006 -11.41 -3.88 19.24
C VAL A 1006 -10.80 -2.54 19.57
N TYR A 1007 -11.65 -1.61 19.97
CA TYR A 1007 -11.26 -0.35 20.55
C TYR A 1007 -11.67 -0.38 22.03
N ILE A 1008 -10.71 -0.20 22.92
CA ILE A 1008 -10.93 -0.37 24.36
C ILE A 1008 -10.09 0.62 25.16
N THR A 1009 -10.58 1.03 26.32
CA THR A 1009 -9.83 1.88 27.25
C THR A 1009 -8.97 1.06 28.22
N ALA A 1010 -7.79 1.60 28.58
CA ALA A 1010 -6.96 1.03 29.64
C ALA A 1010 -7.57 1.33 31.02
N TYR A 1011 -8.12 0.32 31.68
CA TYR A 1011 -8.80 0.45 32.97
C TYR A 1011 -7.84 0.21 34.15
N THR A 1012 -7.48 1.27 34.86
CA THR A 1012 -6.65 1.19 36.08
C THR A 1012 -7.47 0.88 37.35
N GLY A 1013 -8.78 1.13 37.32
CA GLY A 1013 -9.70 0.89 38.46
C GLY A 1013 -10.18 -0.56 38.62
N ILE A 1014 -10.05 -1.39 37.57
CA ILE A 1014 -10.46 -2.80 37.60
C ILE A 1014 -9.29 -3.65 38.14
N LYS A 1015 -9.56 -4.42 39.20
CA LYS A 1015 -8.54 -5.27 39.82
C LYS A 1015 -8.07 -6.35 38.83
N ASN A 1016 -6.75 -6.44 38.65
CA ASN A 1016 -6.09 -7.40 37.75
C ASN A 1016 -6.50 -7.28 36.27
N PHE A 1017 -6.83 -6.08 35.79
CA PHE A 1017 -7.14 -5.87 34.38
C PHE A 1017 -5.94 -6.12 33.46
N LYS A 1018 -6.08 -7.08 32.55
CA LYS A 1018 -5.08 -7.44 31.52
C LYS A 1018 -5.79 -7.69 30.20
N PHE A 1019 -5.47 -6.94 29.14
CA PHE A 1019 -6.08 -7.11 27.82
C PHE A 1019 -5.99 -8.55 27.29
N PRO A 1020 -4.84 -9.26 27.40
CA PRO A 1020 -4.74 -10.64 26.94
C PRO A 1020 -5.80 -11.58 27.53
N ASP A 1021 -6.14 -11.43 28.82
CA ASP A 1021 -7.08 -12.31 29.52
C ASP A 1021 -8.52 -12.17 28.95
N TYR A 1022 -8.89 -10.98 28.46
CA TYR A 1022 -10.21 -10.75 27.84
C TYR A 1022 -10.26 -11.14 26.36
N LEU A 1023 -9.10 -11.25 25.71
CA LEU A 1023 -8.96 -11.49 24.27
C LEU A 1023 -8.51 -12.92 23.94
N GLU A 1024 -8.29 -13.76 24.94
CA GLU A 1024 -7.74 -15.12 24.82
C GLU A 1024 -8.49 -15.97 23.77
N TYR A 1025 -9.82 -15.84 23.71
CA TYR A 1025 -10.68 -16.62 22.83
C TYR A 1025 -10.93 -15.95 21.45
N ASN A 1026 -10.41 -14.73 21.23
CA ASN A 1026 -10.60 -13.97 19.98
C ASN A 1026 -9.41 -14.20 19.01
N HIS A 1027 -9.16 -15.47 18.63
CA HIS A 1027 -7.96 -15.88 17.88
C HIS A 1027 -7.74 -15.22 16.50
N GLY A 1028 -8.75 -14.56 15.94
CA GLY A 1028 -8.63 -13.84 14.66
C GLY A 1028 -8.69 -12.34 14.78
N LEU A 1029 -8.59 -11.80 16.00
CA LEU A 1029 -8.35 -10.39 16.21
C LEU A 1029 -7.07 -10.00 15.46
N ARG A 1030 -7.15 -8.93 14.65
CA ARG A 1030 -6.05 -8.41 13.84
C ARG A 1030 -5.61 -7.02 14.29
N HIS A 1031 -6.56 -6.22 14.78
CA HIS A 1031 -6.35 -4.84 15.20
C HIS A 1031 -6.85 -4.64 16.64
N LEU A 1032 -6.01 -4.03 17.45
CA LEU A 1032 -6.35 -3.60 18.80
C LEU A 1032 -5.95 -2.13 18.95
N LEU A 1033 -6.93 -1.27 19.20
CA LEU A 1033 -6.70 0.12 19.54
C LEU A 1033 -6.98 0.34 21.02
N ILE A 1034 -5.99 0.88 21.72
CA ILE A 1034 -6.05 1.13 23.16
C ILE A 1034 -6.07 2.64 23.41
N ASP A 1035 -7.14 3.10 24.05
CA ASP A 1035 -7.30 4.49 24.49
C ASP A 1035 -6.90 4.65 25.96
N VAL A 1036 -5.99 5.57 26.23
CA VAL A 1036 -5.41 5.79 27.55
C VAL A 1036 -5.98 7.08 28.16
N GLN A 1037 -6.97 6.91 29.03
CA GLN A 1037 -7.66 8.03 29.69
C GLN A 1037 -7.09 8.37 31.07
N ASN A 1038 -6.45 7.43 31.75
CA ASN A 1038 -5.75 7.66 33.02
C ASN A 1038 -4.25 7.46 32.82
N GLU A 1039 -3.42 8.09 33.65
CA GLU A 1039 -1.96 7.90 33.57
C GLU A 1039 -1.58 6.43 33.82
N THR A 1040 -0.96 5.79 32.82
CA THR A 1040 -0.42 4.43 32.89
C THR A 1040 0.74 4.29 31.90
N THR A 1041 1.61 3.30 32.11
CA THR A 1041 2.68 2.89 31.18
C THR A 1041 2.30 1.68 30.34
N LEU A 1042 1.08 1.14 30.55
CA LEU A 1042 0.52 -0.09 29.94
C LEU A 1042 1.23 -1.39 30.34
N GLU A 1043 2.20 -1.36 31.25
CA GLU A 1043 2.96 -2.55 31.69
C GLU A 1043 2.04 -3.65 32.24
N LYS A 1044 1.10 -3.28 33.13
CA LYS A 1044 0.22 -4.25 33.79
C LYS A 1044 -0.86 -4.75 32.85
N GLU A 1045 -1.41 -3.85 32.06
CA GLU A 1045 -2.56 -4.07 31.18
C GLU A 1045 -2.18 -4.94 29.97
N MET A 1046 -0.95 -4.85 29.48
CA MET A 1046 -0.47 -5.61 28.32
C MET A 1046 0.19 -6.94 28.69
N ASN A 1047 0.31 -7.26 29.98
CA ASN A 1047 0.99 -8.46 30.44
C ASN A 1047 0.15 -9.73 30.22
N GLY A 1048 0.57 -10.59 29.29
CA GLY A 1048 -0.05 -11.87 28.96
C GLY A 1048 0.31 -12.33 27.55
N GLN A 1049 -0.38 -13.35 27.01
CA GLN A 1049 -0.17 -13.82 25.63
C GLN A 1049 -1.27 -13.32 24.71
N PHE A 1050 -0.91 -12.67 23.61
CA PHE A 1050 -1.87 -12.16 22.64
C PHE A 1050 -2.28 -13.23 21.61
N PRO A 1051 -3.45 -13.07 20.96
CA PRO A 1051 -3.84 -13.88 19.81
C PRO A 1051 -2.78 -13.90 18.70
N VAL A 1052 -2.57 -15.06 18.06
CA VAL A 1052 -1.53 -15.27 17.03
C VAL A 1052 -1.64 -14.32 15.84
N LYS A 1053 -2.87 -13.95 15.47
CA LYS A 1053 -3.14 -13.07 14.32
C LYS A 1053 -3.14 -11.59 14.66
N LEU A 1054 -3.01 -11.22 15.93
CA LEU A 1054 -3.00 -9.83 16.35
C LEU A 1054 -1.66 -9.21 15.96
N SER A 1055 -1.68 -8.40 14.90
CA SER A 1055 -0.50 -7.76 14.33
C SER A 1055 -0.54 -6.24 14.44
N ASN A 1056 -1.73 -5.63 14.53
CA ASN A 1056 -1.87 -4.18 14.57
C ASN A 1056 -2.25 -3.69 15.98
N PHE A 1057 -1.36 -2.89 16.56
CA PHE A 1057 -1.54 -2.23 17.85
C PHE A 1057 -1.48 -0.73 17.64
N THR A 1058 -2.55 -0.02 17.99
CA THR A 1058 -2.60 1.44 17.94
C THR A 1058 -2.87 2.00 19.34
N PHE A 1059 -2.04 2.92 19.82
CA PHE A 1059 -2.25 3.58 21.11
C PHE A 1059 -2.63 5.04 20.90
N THR A 1060 -3.61 5.50 21.69
CA THR A 1060 -4.11 6.88 21.69
C THR A 1060 -4.38 7.39 23.09
N GLY A 1061 -4.48 8.71 23.24
CA GLY A 1061 -4.79 9.39 24.50
C GLY A 1061 -3.60 10.16 25.06
N ARG A 1062 -3.82 11.43 25.39
CA ARG A 1062 -2.77 12.34 25.89
C ARG A 1062 -2.24 11.99 27.29
N ASN A 1063 -2.94 11.14 28.04
CA ASN A 1063 -2.48 10.69 29.34
C ASN A 1063 -1.43 9.57 29.25
N LEU A 1064 -1.20 8.99 28.06
CA LEU A 1064 -0.05 8.14 27.81
C LEU A 1064 1.19 9.01 27.58
N LYS A 1065 2.02 9.13 28.62
CA LYS A 1065 3.27 9.94 28.62
C LYS A 1065 4.53 9.13 28.34
N SER A 1066 4.49 7.82 28.61
CA SER A 1066 5.61 6.89 28.43
C SER A 1066 5.11 5.47 28.21
N ILE A 1067 5.86 4.67 27.46
CA ILE A 1067 5.52 3.28 27.15
C ILE A 1067 6.53 2.34 27.82
N ASP A 1068 6.04 1.29 28.49
CA ASP A 1068 6.93 0.28 29.08
C ASP A 1068 7.56 -0.64 28.01
N LYS A 1069 8.79 -1.11 28.28
CA LYS A 1069 9.55 -1.98 27.37
C LYS A 1069 8.95 -3.38 27.17
N ASN A 1070 7.99 -3.82 27.99
CA ASN A 1070 7.46 -5.18 27.94
C ASN A 1070 6.08 -5.29 27.27
N ILE A 1071 5.51 -4.19 26.75
CA ILE A 1071 4.14 -4.20 26.23
C ILE A 1071 3.92 -5.14 25.03
N LEU A 1072 4.98 -5.49 24.28
CA LEU A 1072 4.93 -6.40 23.13
C LEU A 1072 5.49 -7.81 23.43
N HIS A 1073 5.88 -8.10 24.67
CA HIS A 1073 6.50 -9.39 25.04
C HIS A 1073 5.59 -10.59 24.75
N GLY A 1074 4.27 -10.39 24.84
CA GLY A 1074 3.24 -11.41 24.59
C GLY A 1074 2.89 -11.65 23.12
N MET A 1075 3.52 -10.95 22.17
CA MET A 1075 3.19 -11.04 20.75
C MET A 1075 3.63 -12.37 20.14
N ARG A 1076 2.76 -12.92 19.27
CA ARG A 1076 2.99 -14.17 18.54
C ARG A 1076 3.01 -13.99 17.01
N SER A 1077 2.57 -12.84 16.50
CA SER A 1077 2.57 -12.56 15.06
C SER A 1077 3.97 -12.19 14.56
N PRO A 1078 4.37 -12.62 13.35
CA PRO A 1078 5.61 -12.16 12.68
C PRO A 1078 5.53 -10.71 12.16
N TYR A 1079 4.32 -10.18 12.02
CA TYR A 1079 4.07 -8.83 11.52
C TYR A 1079 3.63 -7.96 12.69
N LEU A 1080 4.21 -6.78 12.80
CA LEU A 1080 3.81 -5.77 13.77
C LEU A 1080 3.52 -4.47 13.03
N HIS A 1081 2.29 -4.00 13.11
CA HIS A 1081 1.92 -2.63 12.78
C HIS A 1081 1.74 -1.88 14.10
N PHE A 1082 2.71 -1.03 14.44
CA PHE A 1082 2.71 -0.22 15.64
C PHE A 1082 2.28 1.20 15.30
N GLY A 1083 1.17 1.63 15.89
CA GLY A 1083 0.56 2.93 15.71
C GLY A 1083 0.62 3.78 16.99
N LEU A 1084 1.05 5.03 16.87
CA LEU A 1084 0.85 6.05 17.89
C LEU A 1084 0.08 7.23 17.31
N TYR A 1085 -0.97 7.64 18.00
CA TYR A 1085 -1.83 8.72 17.55
C TYR A 1085 -2.32 9.57 18.72
N ASN A 1086 -2.15 10.90 18.65
CA ASN A 1086 -2.64 11.84 19.67
C ASN A 1086 -2.24 11.46 21.12
N THR A 1087 -0.98 11.08 21.29
CA THR A 1087 -0.37 10.76 22.59
C THR A 1087 0.67 11.81 22.98
N SER A 1088 0.96 11.90 24.29
CA SER A 1088 2.06 12.72 24.82
C SER A 1088 3.30 11.88 25.13
N VAL A 1089 3.47 10.76 24.42
CA VAL A 1089 4.65 9.89 24.54
C VAL A 1089 5.88 10.62 24.02
N ASN A 1090 6.87 10.82 24.88
CA ASN A 1090 8.12 11.50 24.52
C ASN A 1090 9.12 10.56 23.82
N LYS A 1091 9.24 9.30 24.29
CA LYS A 1091 10.22 8.32 23.81
C LYS A 1091 9.61 6.93 23.65
N VAL A 1092 9.91 6.27 22.52
CA VAL A 1092 9.60 4.84 22.28
C VAL A 1092 10.88 4.01 22.40
N PRO A 1093 10.98 3.09 23.38
CA PRO A 1093 12.21 2.34 23.64
C PRO A 1093 12.43 1.18 22.67
N LYS A 1094 13.68 0.93 22.26
CA LYS A 1094 14.06 -0.19 21.39
C LYS A 1094 13.79 -1.54 22.03
N GLU A 1095 13.87 -1.62 23.37
CA GLU A 1095 13.65 -2.86 24.11
C GLU A 1095 12.23 -3.40 23.87
N MET A 1096 11.26 -2.51 23.64
CA MET A 1096 9.89 -2.89 23.29
C MET A 1096 9.85 -3.76 22.04
N PHE A 1097 10.49 -3.32 20.96
CA PHE A 1097 10.58 -4.09 19.72
C PHE A 1097 11.47 -5.31 19.89
N ALA A 1098 12.57 -5.22 20.64
CA ALA A 1098 13.47 -6.34 20.91
C ALA A 1098 12.76 -7.49 21.66
N ASN A 1099 11.89 -7.17 22.61
CA ASN A 1099 11.14 -8.13 23.43
C ASN A 1099 10.03 -8.87 22.67
N ALA A 1100 9.59 -8.35 21.51
CA ALA A 1100 8.59 -9.01 20.65
C ALA A 1100 9.23 -10.17 19.86
N LYS A 1101 9.50 -11.32 20.49
CA LYS A 1101 10.36 -12.39 19.94
C LYS A 1101 9.89 -12.95 18.59
N SER A 1102 8.58 -13.09 18.39
CA SER A 1102 8.02 -13.66 17.16
C SER A 1102 7.99 -12.68 15.98
N VAL A 1103 8.08 -11.37 16.23
CA VAL A 1103 7.98 -10.34 15.19
C VAL A 1103 9.25 -10.34 14.33
N ARG A 1104 9.07 -10.20 13.01
CA ARG A 1104 10.13 -10.09 11.99
C ARG A 1104 9.96 -8.85 11.12
N ASN A 1105 8.74 -8.51 10.75
CA ASN A 1105 8.44 -7.35 9.91
C ASN A 1105 7.69 -6.30 10.72
N ILE A 1106 8.26 -5.10 10.80
CA ILE A 1106 7.70 -4.00 11.58
C ILE A 1106 7.23 -2.89 10.66
N THR A 1107 6.07 -2.32 10.92
CA THR A 1107 5.60 -1.07 10.36
C THR A 1107 5.31 -0.13 11.51
N VAL A 1108 5.88 1.07 11.47
CA VAL A 1108 5.68 2.10 12.49
C VAL A 1108 4.96 3.27 11.86
N ASN A 1109 3.82 3.63 12.43
CA ASN A 1109 2.97 4.73 12.00
C ASN A 1109 2.77 5.69 13.17
N ILE A 1110 3.34 6.90 13.08
CA ILE A 1110 3.29 7.90 14.13
C ILE A 1110 2.76 9.19 13.54
N TYR A 1111 1.61 9.66 14.05
CA TYR A 1111 0.96 10.88 13.57
C TYR A 1111 0.41 11.70 14.73
N ASN A 1112 0.62 13.02 14.69
CA ASN A 1112 0.07 13.95 15.67
C ASN A 1112 0.39 13.56 17.14
N ASN A 1113 1.68 13.37 17.46
CA ASN A 1113 2.15 13.04 18.81
C ASN A 1113 3.25 13.99 19.27
N ASP A 1114 3.48 14.08 20.58
CA ASP A 1114 4.58 14.86 21.18
C ASP A 1114 5.95 14.14 21.16
N LEU A 1115 6.09 13.11 20.30
CA LEU A 1115 7.28 12.25 20.26
C LEU A 1115 8.54 13.07 19.94
N LYS A 1116 9.58 12.89 20.75
CA LYS A 1116 10.90 13.48 20.52
C LYS A 1116 11.88 12.47 19.94
N THR A 1117 11.82 11.21 20.37
CA THR A 1117 12.76 10.18 19.90
C THR A 1117 12.07 8.82 19.69
N LEU A 1118 12.35 8.21 18.54
CA LEU A 1118 12.10 6.79 18.23
C LEU A 1118 13.44 6.04 18.14
N GLU A 1119 13.72 5.14 19.07
CA GLU A 1119 14.89 4.26 18.94
C GLU A 1119 14.66 3.17 17.88
N ASN A 1120 15.74 2.67 17.26
CA ASN A 1120 15.70 1.75 16.13
C ASN A 1120 14.80 0.51 16.39
N PRO A 1121 13.66 0.38 15.68
CA PRO A 1121 12.79 -0.81 15.78
C PRO A 1121 13.43 -2.05 15.17
N SER A 1122 14.40 -1.87 14.26
CA SER A 1122 15.09 -2.94 13.55
C SER A 1122 16.30 -3.44 14.32
N ASN A 1123 16.57 -4.75 14.21
CA ASN A 1123 17.84 -5.34 14.63
C ASN A 1123 18.55 -6.10 13.48
N GLY A 1124 17.87 -6.28 12.34
CA GLY A 1124 18.39 -6.83 11.09
C GLY A 1124 18.62 -5.75 10.04
N HIS A 1125 19.54 -6.01 9.11
CA HIS A 1125 19.91 -5.05 8.06
C HIS A 1125 19.22 -5.32 6.71
N LYS A 1126 18.49 -6.43 6.61
CA LYS A 1126 17.71 -6.84 5.43
C LYS A 1126 16.39 -7.48 5.85
N PRO A 1127 15.31 -7.34 5.04
CA PRO A 1127 14.06 -8.05 5.28
C PRO A 1127 14.27 -9.57 5.20
N GLY A 1128 13.56 -10.33 6.03
CA GLY A 1128 13.62 -11.80 6.05
C GLY A 1128 14.91 -12.41 6.60
N ALA A 1129 15.79 -11.62 7.23
CA ALA A 1129 16.91 -12.17 7.98
C ALA A 1129 16.40 -12.89 9.24
N ALA A 1130 16.85 -14.12 9.50
CA ALA A 1130 16.28 -14.87 10.61
C ALA A 1130 16.75 -14.40 11.98
N ASP A 1131 15.89 -14.64 12.98
CA ASP A 1131 15.99 -14.07 14.33
C ASP A 1131 16.15 -12.54 14.33
N LYS A 1132 15.87 -11.89 13.18
CA LYS A 1132 15.99 -10.46 12.99
C LYS A 1132 14.67 -9.82 12.58
N LYS A 1133 14.62 -8.54 12.90
CA LYS A 1133 13.50 -7.63 12.75
C LYS A 1133 13.94 -6.55 11.80
N PHE A 1134 13.13 -6.35 10.77
CA PHE A 1134 13.34 -5.30 9.80
C PHE A 1134 12.10 -4.40 9.79
N LEU A 1135 12.34 -3.10 9.95
CA LEU A 1135 11.33 -2.08 9.73
C LEU A 1135 11.04 -2.05 8.23
N MET A 1136 9.86 -2.49 7.84
CA MET A 1136 9.39 -2.44 6.47
C MET A 1136 8.97 -1.03 6.10
N ARG A 1137 8.35 -0.30 7.03
CA ARG A 1137 7.79 1.03 6.78
C ARG A 1137 7.86 1.91 8.01
N LEU A 1138 8.20 3.17 7.77
CA LEU A 1138 8.16 4.24 8.76
C LEU A 1138 7.33 5.38 8.20
N ARG A 1139 6.24 5.73 8.87
CA ARG A 1139 5.46 6.92 8.57
C ARG A 1139 5.47 7.85 9.77
N MET A 1140 5.99 9.05 9.57
CA MET A 1140 6.20 10.06 10.61
C MET A 1140 5.92 11.44 10.03
N GLN A 1141 4.67 11.73 9.70
CA GLN A 1141 4.31 13.03 9.13
C GLN A 1141 4.15 14.10 10.22
N GLY A 1142 4.65 15.31 9.98
CA GLY A 1142 4.39 16.49 10.82
C GLY A 1142 4.88 16.39 12.28
N SER A 1143 5.89 15.56 12.55
CA SER A 1143 6.41 15.32 13.90
C SER A 1143 7.60 16.23 14.24
N TYR A 1144 7.73 16.64 15.50
CA TYR A 1144 8.81 17.50 15.99
C TYR A 1144 9.82 16.72 16.84
N LEU A 1145 10.83 16.14 16.18
CA LEU A 1145 11.82 15.24 16.76
C LEU A 1145 13.05 15.97 17.33
N THR A 1146 13.76 15.32 18.25
CA THR A 1146 15.13 15.70 18.63
C THR A 1146 16.08 14.91 17.75
N CYS A 1147 16.78 15.61 16.86
CA CYS A 1147 17.62 14.99 15.85
C CYS A 1147 19.05 14.87 16.39
N ASP A 1148 19.33 13.73 16.99
CA ASP A 1148 20.64 13.27 17.45
C ASP A 1148 20.89 11.83 16.96
N CYS A 1149 21.91 11.16 17.51
CA CYS A 1149 22.20 9.78 17.11
C CYS A 1149 21.08 8.77 17.43
N GLU A 1150 20.16 9.07 18.35
CA GLU A 1150 19.07 8.15 18.68
C GLU A 1150 18.09 7.95 17.49
N ILE A 1151 18.04 8.87 16.53
CA ILE A 1151 17.28 8.73 15.27
C ILE A 1151 18.17 8.53 14.03
N GLY A 1152 19.50 8.55 14.17
CA GLY A 1152 20.43 8.42 13.04
C GLY A 1152 20.36 7.07 12.32
N TRP A 1153 19.81 6.05 12.98
CA TRP A 1153 19.51 4.76 12.37
C TRP A 1153 18.53 4.86 11.18
N ILE A 1154 17.69 5.92 11.10
CA ILE A 1154 16.73 6.13 10.00
C ILE A 1154 17.47 6.27 8.67
N GLU A 1155 18.60 6.97 8.65
CA GLU A 1155 19.44 7.11 7.46
C GLU A 1155 19.95 5.73 7.00
N GLY A 1156 20.52 4.96 7.94
CA GLY A 1156 20.95 3.59 7.67
C GLY A 1156 19.80 2.74 7.12
N TRP A 1157 18.64 2.81 7.76
CA TRP A 1157 17.42 2.10 7.35
C TRP A 1157 16.97 2.48 5.94
N GLN A 1158 16.93 3.77 5.59
CA GLN A 1158 16.61 4.25 4.25
C GLN A 1158 17.55 3.66 3.20
N ARG A 1159 18.87 3.64 3.45
CA ARG A 1159 19.86 3.03 2.55
C ARG A 1159 19.59 1.54 2.32
N LYS A 1160 19.38 0.80 3.41
CA LYS A 1160 19.08 -0.65 3.35
C LYS A 1160 17.73 -0.92 2.70
N HIS A 1161 16.75 -0.07 2.92
CA HIS A 1161 15.44 -0.17 2.29
C HIS A 1161 15.55 -0.02 0.77
N ARG A 1162 16.28 0.99 0.27
CA ARG A 1162 16.57 1.14 -1.17
C ARG A 1162 17.33 -0.05 -1.73
N GLN A 1163 18.38 -0.48 -1.02
CA GLN A 1163 19.21 -1.63 -1.42
C GLN A 1163 18.40 -2.94 -1.59
N TYR A 1164 17.41 -3.21 -0.73
CA TYR A 1164 16.73 -4.51 -0.70
C TYR A 1164 15.26 -4.52 -1.16
N GLN A 1165 14.56 -3.37 -1.16
CA GLN A 1165 13.15 -3.29 -1.56
C GLN A 1165 12.94 -2.62 -2.91
N GLU A 1166 13.72 -1.61 -3.30
CA GLU A 1166 13.59 -0.99 -4.63
C GLU A 1166 14.03 -1.93 -5.77
N ASP A 1167 14.81 -2.97 -5.46
CA ASP A 1167 15.14 -4.04 -6.41
C ASP A 1167 13.92 -4.88 -6.82
N ARG A 1168 12.85 -4.93 -5.99
CA ARG A 1168 11.54 -5.50 -6.40
C ARG A 1168 10.75 -4.54 -7.30
N CYS A 1169 11.12 -3.26 -7.31
CA CYS A 1169 10.48 -2.18 -8.07
C CYS A 1169 11.11 -1.93 -9.43
N ASN A 1170 12.39 -2.25 -9.61
CA ASN A 1170 13.09 -2.11 -10.88
C ASN A 1170 12.84 -3.26 -11.88
N ILE A 1171 11.83 -4.09 -11.64
CA ILE A 1171 11.26 -4.98 -12.64
C ILE A 1171 10.11 -4.23 -13.31
N PHE A 1172 10.40 -3.45 -14.36
CA PHE A 1172 9.40 -3.24 -15.43
C PHE A 1172 8.78 -4.61 -15.75
N PRO A 1173 7.46 -4.73 -15.99
CA PRO A 1173 6.67 -5.93 -15.77
C PRO A 1173 7.12 -7.10 -16.67
N VAL A 1174 8.23 -7.72 -16.32
CA VAL A 1174 8.66 -9.00 -16.83
C VAL A 1174 7.92 -9.99 -15.96
N ARG A 1175 6.90 -10.60 -16.56
CA ARG A 1175 6.21 -11.78 -16.04
C ARG A 1175 7.22 -12.77 -15.45
N ARG A 1176 7.47 -12.69 -14.15
CA ARG A 1176 7.68 -13.85 -13.30
C ARG A 1176 6.42 -13.97 -12.48
N TYR A 1177 5.55 -14.84 -12.95
CA TYR A 1177 4.52 -15.44 -12.11
C TYR A 1177 5.24 -16.05 -10.89
N ASN A 1178 5.06 -15.44 -9.72
CA ASN A 1178 4.97 -16.11 -8.43
C ASN A 1178 4.48 -15.11 -7.37
N PHE A 1179 3.49 -15.58 -6.61
CA PHE A 1179 2.60 -14.88 -5.71
C PHE A 1179 3.30 -14.35 -4.45
N GLU A 1180 3.54 -13.04 -4.39
CA GLU A 1180 3.50 -12.20 -3.17
C GLU A 1180 3.11 -10.77 -3.59
N LEU A 1181 2.02 -10.65 -4.33
CA LEU A 1181 1.31 -9.38 -4.46
C LEU A 1181 0.47 -9.25 -3.19
N ASP A 1182 1.14 -8.80 -2.13
CA ASP A 1182 0.48 -8.20 -0.98
C ASP A 1182 -0.13 -6.87 -1.44
N GLU A 1183 -1.20 -6.96 -2.23
CA GLU A 1183 -1.93 -5.82 -2.79
C GLU A 1183 -2.56 -4.95 -1.66
N SER A 1184 -2.37 -5.28 -0.37
CA SER A 1184 -2.74 -4.39 0.75
C SER A 1184 -1.89 -3.12 0.78
N ASN A 1185 -0.86 -3.12 -0.05
CA ASN A 1185 0.12 -2.09 -0.23
C ASN A 1185 0.28 -1.91 -1.72
N GLU A 1186 -0.33 -0.86 -2.28
CA GLU A 1186 0.13 -0.27 -3.53
C GLU A 1186 1.61 0.04 -3.37
N TYR A 1187 2.46 -0.92 -3.68
CA TYR A 1187 3.83 -0.66 -4.10
C TYR A 1187 3.73 -0.03 -5.48
N SER A 1188 3.20 1.18 -5.54
CA SER A 1188 3.65 2.10 -6.55
C SER A 1188 5.12 2.34 -6.19
N CYS A 1189 6.03 1.91 -7.06
CA CYS A 1189 7.45 2.24 -6.94
C CYS A 1189 7.71 3.77 -6.99
N TRP A 1190 6.64 4.54 -7.12
CA TRP A 1190 6.55 5.99 -7.16
C TRP A 1190 5.89 6.57 -5.91
N ASP A 1191 5.42 5.75 -4.95
CA ASP A 1191 4.98 6.21 -3.63
C ASP A 1191 6.21 6.62 -2.80
N ASN A 1192 6.68 7.84 -3.08
CA ASN A 1192 7.68 8.54 -2.27
C ASN A 1192 7.12 9.00 -0.91
N GLY A 1193 5.87 8.66 -0.57
CA GLY A 1193 5.16 9.24 0.57
C GLY A 1193 5.87 9.13 1.91
N TRP A 1194 6.72 8.12 2.11
CA TRP A 1194 7.50 7.96 3.34
C TRP A 1194 8.78 8.82 3.39
N ASP A 1195 9.45 9.09 2.26
CA ASP A 1195 10.52 10.09 2.22
C ASP A 1195 9.95 11.50 2.37
N ASP A 1196 8.74 11.72 1.87
CA ASP A 1196 8.02 12.98 1.98
C ASP A 1196 7.56 13.23 3.43
N ASP A 1197 7.05 12.20 4.13
CA ASP A 1197 6.77 12.24 5.57
C ASP A 1197 7.99 12.75 6.37
N LEU A 1198 9.20 12.31 6.02
CA LEU A 1198 10.45 12.74 6.67
C LEU A 1198 10.88 14.16 6.28
N ARG A 1199 10.48 14.68 5.12
CA ARG A 1199 10.66 16.10 4.75
C ARG A 1199 9.69 17.01 5.47
N GLU A 1200 8.52 16.50 5.81
CA GLU A 1200 7.48 17.21 6.55
C GLU A 1200 7.63 17.09 8.08
N SER A 1201 8.65 16.37 8.54
CA SER A 1201 9.04 16.31 9.96
C SER A 1201 10.24 17.21 10.25
N PHE A 1202 10.28 17.79 11.46
CA PHE A 1202 11.23 18.84 11.82
C PHE A 1202 12.06 18.51 13.07
N CYS A 1203 13.30 18.99 13.07
CA CYS A 1203 14.28 18.84 14.14
C CYS A 1203 14.29 20.05 15.09
N VAL A 1204 13.75 19.89 16.30
CA VAL A 1204 13.63 20.98 17.29
C VAL A 1204 15.00 21.49 17.75
N ASN A 1205 15.99 20.61 17.89
CA ASN A 1205 17.36 20.95 18.32
C ASN A 1205 18.28 21.45 17.19
N LYS A 1206 17.80 21.49 15.94
CA LYS A 1206 18.56 21.87 14.74
C LYS A 1206 17.86 23.00 13.95
N ASN A 1207 17.40 24.04 14.65
CA ASN A 1207 16.74 25.21 14.05
C ASN A 1207 15.52 24.85 13.16
N ASN A 1208 14.73 23.84 13.54
CA ASN A 1208 13.60 23.33 12.76
C ASN A 1208 13.97 22.92 11.32
N MET A 1209 15.21 22.45 11.10
CA MET A 1209 15.58 21.77 9.86
C MET A 1209 14.73 20.51 9.68
N THR A 1210 14.42 20.13 8.45
CA THR A 1210 13.71 18.87 8.18
C THR A 1210 14.54 17.67 8.62
N VAL A 1211 13.89 16.60 9.09
CA VAL A 1211 14.55 15.39 9.56
C VAL A 1211 15.43 14.80 8.46
N LEU A 1212 14.90 14.72 7.23
CA LEU A 1212 15.67 14.20 6.09
C LEU A 1212 16.96 15.01 5.84
N ASN A 1213 16.92 16.35 5.93
CA ASN A 1213 18.12 17.17 5.73
C ASN A 1213 19.11 17.03 6.90
N ALA A 1214 18.62 16.92 8.14
CA ALA A 1214 19.47 16.69 9.29
C ALA A 1214 20.20 15.34 9.22
N LEU A 1215 19.50 14.29 8.75
CA LEU A 1215 20.10 12.97 8.51
C LEU A 1215 21.20 13.01 7.45
N LYS A 1216 21.04 13.80 6.38
CA LYS A 1216 22.05 13.94 5.32
C LYS A 1216 23.31 14.70 5.73
N THR A 1217 23.16 15.75 6.53
CA THR A 1217 24.22 16.76 6.72
C THR A 1217 24.92 16.69 8.07
N ASP A 1218 24.19 16.27 9.11
CA ASP A 1218 24.55 16.54 10.51
C ASP A 1218 24.53 15.30 11.41
N ILE A 1219 23.99 14.16 10.94
CA ILE A 1219 23.74 12.96 11.75
C ILE A 1219 24.28 11.72 11.02
N GLU A 1220 25.60 11.53 11.04
CA GLU A 1220 26.22 10.24 10.68
C GLU A 1220 26.32 9.36 11.91
N CYS A 1221 25.23 8.67 12.26
CA CYS A 1221 25.23 7.74 13.38
C CYS A 1221 24.96 6.32 12.85
N GLY A 1222 25.89 5.40 13.08
CA GLY A 1222 25.82 4.05 12.51
C GLY A 1222 24.54 3.28 12.89
N TRP A 1223 24.22 2.20 12.16
CA TRP A 1223 22.99 1.40 12.34
C TRP A 1223 22.63 1.02 13.79
N SER A 1224 23.64 0.87 14.65
CA SER A 1224 23.53 0.45 16.05
C SER A 1224 23.59 1.60 17.08
N SER A 1225 23.52 2.85 16.64
CA SER A 1225 23.68 4.05 17.48
C SER A 1225 22.49 4.35 18.40
N ALA A 1226 22.06 3.33 19.15
CA ALA A 1226 21.48 3.45 20.49
C ALA A 1226 22.36 2.69 21.51
N ASN A 1227 23.66 2.54 21.23
CA ASN A 1227 24.66 2.07 22.19
C ASN A 1227 25.47 3.27 22.69
N ILE A 1228 24.87 4.03 23.61
CA ILE A 1228 25.69 4.65 24.64
C ILE A 1228 26.29 3.47 25.39
N TYR A 1229 27.58 3.21 25.17
CA TYR A 1229 28.36 2.38 26.08
C TYR A 1229 28.24 3.03 27.46
N GLN A 1230 27.30 2.55 28.29
CA GLN A 1230 27.42 2.70 29.72
C GLN A 1230 28.67 1.90 30.09
N VAL A 1231 29.81 2.59 30.09
CA VAL A 1231 31.00 2.13 30.78
C VAL A 1231 30.54 1.92 32.21
N SER A 1232 30.38 0.65 32.61
CA SER A 1232 30.01 0.29 33.96
C SER A 1232 30.96 1.02 34.92
N HIS A 1233 30.42 1.78 35.86
CA HIS A 1233 31.22 2.49 36.89
C HIS A 1233 32.18 1.54 37.64
N LEU A 1234 31.93 0.23 37.60
CA LEU A 1234 32.80 -0.83 38.13
C LEU A 1234 34.18 -0.91 37.43
N LEU A 1235 34.29 -0.61 36.13
CA LEU A 1235 35.57 -0.63 35.42
C LEU A 1235 36.46 0.58 35.77
N ILE A 1236 35.86 1.74 36.05
CA ILE A 1236 36.60 2.95 36.46
C ILE A 1236 37.13 2.82 37.89
N VAL A 1237 36.38 2.17 38.79
CA VAL A 1237 36.84 1.88 40.17
C VAL A 1237 37.95 0.82 40.17
N SER A 1238 37.91 -0.14 39.24
CA SER A 1238 38.96 -1.18 39.11
C SER A 1238 40.28 -0.61 38.60
N ILE A 1239 40.23 0.30 37.62
CA ILE A 1239 41.44 0.94 37.05
C ILE A 1239 42.06 1.96 38.01
N THR A 1240 41.24 2.67 38.81
CA THR A 1240 41.74 3.59 39.84
C THR A 1240 42.30 2.87 41.07
N ALA A 1241 41.76 1.70 41.45
CA ALA A 1241 42.31 0.88 42.54
C ALA A 1241 43.67 0.23 42.18
N ILE A 1242 43.89 -0.12 40.92
CA ILE A 1242 45.18 -0.68 40.45
C ILE A 1242 46.25 0.42 40.33
N ALA A 1243 45.87 1.66 40.00
CA ALA A 1243 46.81 2.79 39.94
C ALA A 1243 47.29 3.26 41.33
N ILE A 1244 46.47 3.17 42.38
CA ILE A 1244 46.85 3.60 43.74
C ILE A 1244 47.73 2.56 44.46
N LYS A 1245 47.69 1.29 44.03
CA LYS A 1245 48.54 0.24 44.61
C LYS A 1245 49.99 0.22 44.08
N ASN A 1246 50.30 1.02 43.06
CA ASN A 1246 51.66 1.22 42.55
C ASN A 1246 52.32 2.52 43.05
N ILE A 1247 51.70 3.25 43.99
CA ILE A 1247 52.23 4.50 44.58
C ILE A 1247 52.29 4.42 46.13
N TYR A 1248 52.21 3.24 46.73
CA TYR A 1248 52.50 3.04 48.17
C TYR A 1248 53.41 1.84 48.42
#